data_AF-A0AAX0S0B7-F1
#
_entry.id   AF-A0AAX0S0B7-F1
#
_cell.length_a   1.000
_cell.length_b   1.000
_cell.length_c   1.000
_cell.angle_alpha   90.00
_cell.angle_beta   90.00
_cell.angle_gamma   90.00
#
_symmetry.space_group_name_H-M   'P 1'
#
loop_
_entity.id
_entity.type
_entity.pdbx_description
1 polymer ?
#
loop_
_entity_poly.entity_id
_entity_poly.type
_entity_poly.pdbx_seq_one_letter_code
_entity_poly.pdbx_strand_id
1 'polypeptide(L)'
;MNKKKAIKLATATAIAASAFTAVAPIQSEASTSIATQVKNAKAAMKKPFSTYFDAKKLANVTTVEKQIKSAKKEYTNVKNSIKNSSNSKAKKDAYYKELKGYEKYITRAEGYVKGYKAAEKAKKMLKSDLTKLNAAAIAQKPTDVKNKYNALDASVKKTDKNIKDTVYGAKIEKLLYAQFTAATKTALQGEIKAYYYYEKAEYWLNKGDTKTAADRIKTASKIKVDTKKDLGKAIKDYAKKVQTKYDQATDKEAPKFTYKGEVKFEVEMGGNFKLPKVTAEDKLNKVYVTYKIKGPKGATKIDTNVAGVYKVTYTATDAKGNKAKDLVITVVVKEATVKVEKVSAITSKTLEVKFNTAVDDTKALFELKKEGRQVNYSKVSFSEDKKTATIELPSKITKGKYFVNVSGLVQGKVVSGSVKTEDEKVKGIEILSEKAPIEGGQVSVGYKVVNQYGEDVTKFETVEVSVKGAKEVSNTDGQLVLTKVDGANDLKAGDQIDVTLFHKATKTSATKTITVTNENFELTVMHTNDTHAHLDNIARRITAIKEVRKENQNSLLLDAGDVFSGTLYFNQYTGQADLEFMNLIGYDAMTFGNHEFDLGTEKLADFVKNAKFPFVCANVNFSNDTYLKSYFKGESTQTAKSGEIYSSIVKSIDGEKVGIFGLTTAETKDISSPGAGVEFEEYLAKSQQTVNSLEEQGVNKVIALTHLGFNDGGGDNDLTLAEKVKGIDVIVGGHSHDKLEKPTVVNTEAGAEPTVIVQANEYSNYLGQLDVEFDKDGKVIANDGKLIDLNKQNADKSYVIKDDEEALNILNTKYKPAVDDMQKFVVGIADVDLIGGNPAARTGETNLGDFIADGMLAKAQQYKPGTVIALQNGGGVRTTIKAGNITLANIFEILPFGNSLGVMDLKGSEIKSALELSVKDAPAAFGGFLQVSGLRFTYDHTKATGSRVQSVEVYKDGMFEELKDDENYQVATNIFTAKGGDGYTMFAKAYSEGRVSELGFVDWEVLQDYIKVQKDQKIAPVLEGRIIDEAKTEVKASEFNGTAEDPKTHKGSIVVDITGVSSLENALITGNLHLKGTDADKVVLKNVTVLGNTYFID
;
A
#
# COMPACT_ATOMS: atom_id res chain seq x y z
N MET A 1 -53.69 53.48 -8.80
CA MET A 1 -52.33 53.04 -8.37
C MET A 1 -51.75 52.04 -9.35
N ASN A 2 -50.43 51.75 -9.30
CA ASN A 2 -49.82 50.58 -9.92
C ASN A 2 -49.01 49.82 -8.84
N LYS A 3 -49.11 48.48 -8.79
CA LYS A 3 -48.65 47.61 -7.69
C LYS A 3 -47.19 47.84 -7.24
N LYS A 4 -46.29 48.29 -8.13
CA LYS A 4 -44.88 48.56 -7.78
C LYS A 4 -44.63 49.78 -6.87
N LYS A 5 -45.58 50.73 -6.73
CA LYS A 5 -45.40 51.88 -5.81
C LYS A 5 -45.98 51.66 -4.41
N ALA A 6 -46.98 50.79 -4.23
CA ALA A 6 -47.59 50.55 -2.92
C ALA A 6 -46.67 49.77 -1.95
N ILE A 7 -46.02 48.72 -2.44
CA ILE A 7 -45.16 47.82 -1.63
C ILE A 7 -43.91 48.52 -1.10
N LYS A 8 -43.53 49.68 -1.65
CA LYS A 8 -42.32 50.43 -1.23
C LYS A 8 -42.56 51.48 -0.15
N LEU A 9 -43.79 51.59 0.39
CA LEU A 9 -44.20 52.61 1.36
C LEU A 9 -44.86 52.03 2.63
N ALA A 10 -45.10 50.71 2.68
CA ALA A 10 -46.01 50.07 3.65
C ALA A 10 -45.33 49.09 4.63
N THR A 11 -44.03 49.22 4.89
CA THR A 11 -43.35 48.48 5.98
C THR A 11 -42.16 49.24 6.58
N ALA A 12 -42.28 50.57 6.61
CA ALA A 12 -41.70 51.37 7.68
C ALA A 12 -42.85 51.79 8.61
N THR A 13 -42.57 51.94 9.91
CA THR A 13 -43.51 52.49 10.90
C THR A 13 -44.73 51.62 11.25
N ALA A 14 -44.46 50.38 11.67
CA ALA A 14 -45.11 49.79 12.85
C ALA A 14 -44.01 49.02 13.61
N ILE A 15 -43.75 49.22 14.90
CA ILE A 15 -44.44 50.02 15.94
C ILE A 15 -43.45 51.00 16.58
N ALA A 16 -43.90 52.20 16.94
CA ALA A 16 -43.15 53.16 17.76
C ALA A 16 -44.11 53.84 18.77
N ALA A 17 -44.46 53.13 19.84
CA ALA A 17 -45.39 53.60 20.88
C ALA A 17 -45.20 52.85 22.22
N SER A 18 -44.03 52.98 22.84
CA SER A 18 -43.78 52.58 24.24
C SER A 18 -42.64 53.46 24.75
N ALA A 19 -42.93 54.41 25.64
CA ALA A 19 -42.01 55.50 25.96
C ALA A 19 -42.05 55.87 27.45
N PHE A 20 -40.85 56.06 28.03
CA PHE A 20 -40.59 56.49 29.42
C PHE A 20 -41.07 55.50 30.52
N THR A 21 -40.42 55.36 31.69
CA THR A 21 -39.23 56.02 32.29
C THR A 21 -38.35 54.99 33.02
N ALA A 22 -37.02 55.12 32.94
CA ALA A 22 -36.04 54.67 33.94
C ALA A 22 -34.68 55.35 33.66
N VAL A 23 -33.80 55.50 34.65
CA VAL A 23 -32.58 56.32 34.56
C VAL A 23 -31.33 55.56 35.02
N ALA A 24 -30.26 55.65 34.21
CA ALA A 24 -28.88 55.21 34.49
C ALA A 24 -28.65 53.67 34.62
N PRO A 25 -27.39 53.18 34.56
CA PRO A 25 -26.13 53.91 34.34
C PRO A 25 -25.43 53.60 33.00
N ILE A 26 -24.32 54.31 32.81
CA ILE A 26 -23.39 54.23 31.69
C ILE A 26 -22.84 52.80 31.52
N GLN A 27 -22.91 52.26 30.31
CA GLN A 27 -21.84 51.43 29.77
C GLN A 27 -21.36 52.04 28.45
N SER A 28 -20.10 52.47 28.42
CA SER A 28 -19.40 52.74 27.17
C SER A 28 -19.17 51.41 26.45
N GLU A 29 -19.59 51.28 25.19
CA GLU A 29 -18.97 50.29 24.30
C GLU A 29 -17.48 50.61 24.25
N ALA A 30 -16.65 49.79 24.91
CA ALA A 30 -15.23 50.05 25.04
C ALA A 30 -14.61 50.07 23.64
N SER A 31 -14.17 51.26 23.19
CA SER A 31 -13.63 51.45 21.85
C SER A 31 -12.45 50.51 21.64
N THR A 32 -12.67 49.40 20.93
CA THR A 32 -11.68 48.32 20.82
C THR A 32 -10.37 48.90 20.33
N SER A 33 -9.29 48.60 21.05
CA SER A 33 -8.01 49.28 20.83
C SER A 33 -7.58 49.18 19.36
N ILE A 34 -6.84 50.17 18.85
CA ILE A 34 -6.35 50.13 17.46
C ILE A 34 -5.54 48.85 17.20
N ALA A 35 -4.81 48.32 18.19
CA ALA A 35 -4.15 47.02 18.11
C ALA A 35 -5.14 45.86 17.94
N THR A 36 -6.26 45.86 18.68
CA THR A 36 -7.34 44.87 18.56
C THR A 36 -8.02 44.94 17.20
N GLN A 37 -8.34 46.14 16.71
CA GLN A 37 -8.92 46.35 15.37
C GLN A 37 -7.96 45.84 14.29
N VAL A 38 -6.66 46.15 14.41
CA VAL A 38 -5.60 45.68 13.50
C VAL A 38 -5.41 44.14 13.57
N LYS A 39 -5.49 43.52 14.75
CA LYS A 39 -5.52 42.05 14.93
C LYS A 39 -6.71 41.41 14.20
N ASN A 40 -7.90 41.97 14.36
CA ASN A 40 -9.14 41.46 13.75
C ASN A 40 -9.13 41.64 12.22
N ALA A 41 -8.66 42.79 11.72
CA ALA A 41 -8.48 43.03 10.28
C ALA A 41 -7.46 42.05 9.67
N LYS A 42 -6.31 41.83 10.31
CA LYS A 42 -5.32 40.81 9.88
C LYS A 42 -5.95 39.42 9.70
N ALA A 43 -6.80 38.99 10.64
CA ALA A 43 -7.52 37.72 10.55
C ALA A 43 -8.54 37.71 9.39
N ALA A 44 -9.33 38.79 9.25
CA ALA A 44 -10.28 38.95 8.16
C ALA A 44 -9.61 38.95 6.77
N MET A 45 -8.40 39.51 6.66
CA MET A 45 -7.59 39.55 5.43
C MET A 45 -6.96 38.20 5.08
N LYS A 46 -6.57 37.39 6.08
CA LYS A 46 -6.12 35.99 5.88
C LYS A 46 -7.26 35.02 5.54
N LYS A 47 -8.48 35.26 6.01
CA LYS A 47 -9.65 34.37 5.83
C LYS A 47 -9.97 33.98 4.37
N PRO A 48 -10.01 34.90 3.38
CA PRO A 48 -10.24 34.52 1.98
C PRO A 48 -9.10 33.66 1.41
N PHE A 49 -7.85 33.92 1.80
CA PHE A 49 -6.70 33.10 1.38
C PHE A 49 -6.81 31.67 1.92
N SER A 50 -6.98 31.54 3.24
CA SER A 50 -7.08 30.24 3.91
C SER A 50 -8.26 29.40 3.39
N THR A 51 -9.36 30.05 2.99
CA THR A 51 -10.55 29.37 2.45
C THR A 51 -10.31 28.73 1.09
N TYR A 52 -9.44 29.26 0.23
CA TYR A 52 -9.13 28.62 -1.06
C TYR A 52 -7.89 27.72 -1.03
N PHE A 53 -7.05 27.84 0.01
CA PHE A 53 -5.83 27.05 0.21
C PHE A 53 -6.08 25.69 0.90
N ASP A 54 -7.33 25.35 1.23
CA ASP A 54 -7.72 24.06 1.79
C ASP A 54 -7.16 22.90 0.96
N ALA A 55 -6.45 21.99 1.64
CA ALA A 55 -5.66 20.93 1.03
C ALA A 55 -6.49 19.87 0.27
N LYS A 56 -7.82 19.79 0.47
CA LYS A 56 -8.64 18.66 0.00
C LYS A 56 -9.58 18.97 -1.17
N LYS A 57 -10.10 20.19 -1.36
CA LYS A 57 -11.09 20.53 -2.43
C LYS A 57 -10.99 21.98 -2.93
N LEU A 58 -11.35 22.22 -4.19
CA LEU A 58 -11.51 23.59 -4.73
C LEU A 58 -12.67 24.32 -4.03
N ALA A 59 -12.35 25.45 -3.41
CA ALA A 59 -13.32 26.25 -2.66
C ALA A 59 -14.30 27.00 -3.56
N ASN A 60 -15.55 27.13 -3.10
CA ASN A 60 -16.61 27.86 -3.81
C ASN A 60 -16.22 29.33 -4.04
N VAL A 61 -16.00 29.70 -5.31
CA VAL A 61 -15.53 31.03 -5.71
C VAL A 61 -16.42 32.17 -5.20
N THR A 62 -17.74 31.95 -5.08
CA THR A 62 -18.70 32.93 -4.55
C THR A 62 -18.47 33.21 -3.06
N THR A 63 -18.08 32.18 -2.29
CA THR A 63 -17.70 32.32 -0.87
C THR A 63 -16.43 33.16 -0.74
N VAL A 64 -15.41 32.87 -1.55
CA VAL A 64 -14.14 33.61 -1.56
C VAL A 64 -14.35 35.08 -1.97
N GLU A 65 -15.19 35.35 -2.97
CA GLU A 65 -15.58 36.73 -3.35
C GLU A 65 -16.30 37.49 -2.22
N LYS A 66 -17.20 36.83 -1.48
CA LYS A 66 -17.88 37.44 -0.33
C LYS A 66 -16.88 37.78 0.79
N GLN A 67 -15.92 36.89 1.04
CA GLN A 67 -14.85 37.10 2.02
C GLN A 67 -13.89 38.23 1.60
N ILE A 68 -13.47 38.29 0.33
CA ILE A 68 -12.64 39.39 -0.23
C ILE A 68 -13.32 40.75 -0.03
N LYS A 69 -14.61 40.87 -0.34
CA LYS A 69 -15.38 42.11 -0.14
C LYS A 69 -15.44 42.50 1.33
N SER A 70 -15.64 41.54 2.23
CA SER A 70 -15.58 41.77 3.68
C SER A 70 -14.20 42.23 4.14
N ALA A 71 -13.13 41.58 3.69
CA ALA A 71 -11.75 41.92 4.02
C ALA A 71 -11.34 43.32 3.53
N LYS A 72 -11.74 43.73 2.32
CA LYS A 72 -11.51 45.09 1.81
C LYS A 72 -12.29 46.15 2.58
N LYS A 73 -13.53 45.87 2.98
CA LYS A 73 -14.30 46.77 3.86
C LYS A 73 -13.59 46.93 5.21
N GLU A 74 -13.19 45.83 5.84
CA GLU A 74 -12.58 45.83 7.16
C GLU A 74 -11.21 46.52 7.19
N TYR A 75 -10.36 46.23 6.20
CA TYR A 75 -9.12 46.96 5.96
C TYR A 75 -9.37 48.48 5.85
N THR A 76 -10.40 48.90 5.12
CA THR A 76 -10.72 50.33 4.93
C THR A 76 -11.23 50.98 6.22
N ASN A 77 -12.08 50.28 6.99
CA ASN A 77 -12.54 50.73 8.31
C ASN A 77 -11.34 51.01 9.23
N VAL A 78 -10.50 49.99 9.45
CA VAL A 78 -9.37 50.06 10.38
C VAL A 78 -8.29 51.02 9.90
N LYS A 79 -8.08 51.15 8.58
CA LYS A 79 -7.20 52.19 8.00
C LYS A 79 -7.65 53.60 8.39
N ASN A 80 -8.96 53.86 8.41
CA ASN A 80 -9.50 55.14 8.87
C ASN A 80 -9.41 55.29 10.40
N SER A 81 -9.63 54.22 11.18
CA SER A 81 -9.42 54.22 12.64
C SER A 81 -7.97 54.59 13.01
N ILE A 82 -6.97 54.00 12.33
CA ILE A 82 -5.55 54.33 12.53
C ILE A 82 -5.32 55.82 12.25
N LYS A 83 -5.81 56.33 11.10
CA LYS A 83 -5.68 57.74 10.69
C LYS A 83 -6.16 58.70 11.77
N ASN A 84 -7.37 58.46 12.27
CA ASN A 84 -8.11 59.37 13.14
C ASN A 84 -7.76 59.18 14.64
N SER A 85 -7.05 58.11 15.01
CA SER A 85 -6.64 57.87 16.40
C SER A 85 -5.67 58.93 16.94
N SER A 86 -5.59 59.05 18.27
CA SER A 86 -4.64 59.94 18.98
C SER A 86 -3.20 59.39 19.06
N ASN A 87 -2.89 58.25 18.42
CA ASN A 87 -1.56 57.64 18.46
C ASN A 87 -0.48 58.56 17.82
N SER A 88 0.76 58.44 18.32
CA SER A 88 1.93 59.09 17.72
C SER A 88 2.17 58.63 16.28
N LYS A 89 2.83 59.47 15.47
CA LYS A 89 3.11 59.20 14.05
C LYS A 89 3.76 57.83 13.84
N ALA A 90 4.86 57.54 14.54
CA ALA A 90 5.56 56.25 14.45
C ALA A 90 4.66 55.05 14.77
N LYS A 91 3.74 55.17 15.74
CA LYS A 91 2.82 54.09 16.13
C LYS A 91 1.70 53.90 15.10
N LYS A 92 1.22 54.98 14.45
CA LYS A 92 0.34 54.88 13.27
C LYS A 92 1.04 54.23 12.08
N ASP A 93 2.26 54.65 11.79
CA ASP A 93 3.06 54.12 10.68
C ASP A 93 3.40 52.63 10.87
N ALA A 94 3.67 52.20 12.11
CA ALA A 94 3.82 50.79 12.47
C ALA A 94 2.53 49.97 12.19
N TYR A 95 1.37 50.41 12.68
CA TYR A 95 0.10 49.74 12.40
C TYR A 95 -0.24 49.73 10.90
N TYR A 96 0.09 50.79 10.15
CA TYR A 96 -0.07 50.81 8.70
C TYR A 96 0.88 49.85 7.98
N LYS A 97 2.16 49.78 8.36
CA LYS A 97 3.14 48.83 7.81
C LYS A 97 2.67 47.40 8.02
N GLU A 98 2.19 47.09 9.23
CA GLU A 98 1.64 45.77 9.59
C GLU A 98 0.38 45.43 8.77
N LEU A 99 -0.63 46.31 8.77
CA LEU A 99 -1.90 46.09 8.07
C LEU A 99 -1.71 46.00 6.55
N LYS A 100 -0.84 46.83 5.97
CA LYS A 100 -0.46 46.80 4.55
C LYS A 100 0.24 45.49 4.17
N GLY A 101 1.08 44.94 5.07
CA GLY A 101 1.73 43.64 4.88
C GLY A 101 0.78 42.45 4.69
N TYR A 102 -0.51 42.62 5.00
CA TYR A 102 -1.57 41.61 4.82
C TYR A 102 -2.39 41.79 3.53
N GLU A 103 -2.24 42.89 2.78
CA GLU A 103 -2.92 43.08 1.48
C GLU A 103 -2.64 41.93 0.50
N LYS A 104 -1.44 41.35 0.56
CA LYS A 104 -1.00 40.19 -0.22
C LYS A 104 -1.96 38.99 -0.16
N TYR A 105 -2.65 38.77 0.96
CA TYR A 105 -3.61 37.67 1.10
C TYR A 105 -4.91 37.94 0.31
N ILE A 106 -5.37 39.20 0.29
CA ILE A 106 -6.48 39.63 -0.55
C ILE A 106 -6.08 39.52 -2.03
N THR A 107 -4.93 40.07 -2.42
CA THR A 107 -4.45 40.07 -3.81
C THR A 107 -4.32 38.64 -4.37
N ARG A 108 -3.76 37.71 -3.59
CA ARG A 108 -3.67 36.29 -3.98
C ARG A 108 -5.06 35.63 -4.12
N ALA A 109 -6.02 35.97 -3.24
CA ALA A 109 -7.40 35.47 -3.35
C ALA A 109 -8.17 36.06 -4.55
N GLU A 110 -7.92 37.32 -4.91
CA GLU A 110 -8.45 37.91 -6.15
C GLU A 110 -7.83 37.27 -7.40
N GLY A 111 -6.55 36.84 -7.34
CA GLY A 111 -5.92 35.98 -8.32
C GLY A 111 -6.67 34.65 -8.50
N TYR A 112 -6.92 33.91 -7.41
CA TYR A 112 -7.71 32.67 -7.44
C TYR A 112 -9.10 32.88 -8.06
N VAL A 113 -9.85 33.91 -7.65
CA VAL A 113 -11.17 34.23 -8.21
C VAL A 113 -11.09 34.51 -9.72
N LYS A 114 -10.09 35.29 -10.16
CA LYS A 114 -9.87 35.62 -11.58
C LYS A 114 -9.54 34.36 -12.40
N GLY A 115 -8.63 33.52 -11.92
CA GLY A 115 -8.24 32.26 -12.55
C GLY A 115 -9.40 31.26 -12.61
N TYR A 116 -10.14 31.07 -11.51
CA TYR A 116 -11.32 30.19 -11.47
C TYR A 116 -12.38 30.63 -12.48
N LYS A 117 -12.68 31.93 -12.57
CA LYS A 117 -13.66 32.46 -13.54
C LYS A 117 -13.18 32.37 -14.99
N ALA A 118 -11.88 32.51 -15.23
CA ALA A 118 -11.29 32.23 -16.55
C ALA A 118 -11.41 30.74 -16.92
N ALA A 119 -11.12 29.84 -15.97
CA ALA A 119 -11.22 28.39 -16.16
C ALA A 119 -12.67 27.92 -16.41
N GLU A 120 -13.67 28.42 -15.67
CA GLU A 120 -15.09 28.13 -15.93
C GLU A 120 -15.56 28.65 -17.31
N LYS A 121 -15.10 29.83 -17.74
CA LYS A 121 -15.39 30.33 -19.10
C LYS A 121 -14.75 29.43 -20.16
N ALA A 122 -13.49 29.05 -19.96
CA ALA A 122 -12.78 28.15 -20.85
C ALA A 122 -13.42 26.76 -20.92
N LYS A 123 -13.84 26.17 -19.80
CA LYS A 123 -14.56 24.88 -19.73
C LYS A 123 -15.74 24.82 -20.69
N LYS A 124 -16.53 25.89 -20.75
CA LYS A 124 -17.71 25.98 -21.61
C LYS A 124 -17.33 26.08 -23.09
N MET A 125 -16.27 26.81 -23.41
CA MET A 125 -15.71 26.88 -24.77
C MET A 125 -15.11 25.53 -25.19
N LEU A 126 -14.18 24.98 -24.41
CA LEU A 126 -13.53 23.68 -24.65
C LEU A 126 -14.54 22.53 -24.77
N LYS A 127 -15.62 22.51 -23.97
CA LYS A 127 -16.70 21.53 -24.13
C LYS A 127 -17.48 21.75 -25.43
N SER A 128 -17.79 22.98 -25.81
CA SER A 128 -18.46 23.29 -27.08
C SER A 128 -17.62 22.88 -28.28
N ASP A 129 -16.34 23.20 -28.27
CA ASP A 129 -15.41 22.96 -29.38
C ASP A 129 -15.01 21.47 -29.48
N LEU A 130 -14.88 20.77 -28.35
CA LEU A 130 -14.77 19.30 -28.33
C LEU A 130 -16.03 18.63 -28.90
N THR A 131 -17.24 19.09 -28.57
CA THR A 131 -18.48 18.56 -29.18
C THR A 131 -18.49 18.80 -30.70
N LYS A 132 -18.10 19.98 -31.19
CA LYS A 132 -18.00 20.28 -32.64
C LYS A 132 -16.96 19.41 -33.35
N LEU A 133 -15.84 19.11 -32.68
CA LEU A 133 -14.76 18.26 -33.19
C LEU A 133 -15.17 16.79 -33.25
N ASN A 134 -15.77 16.27 -32.17
CA ASN A 134 -16.33 14.92 -32.11
C ASN A 134 -17.40 14.73 -33.20
N ALA A 135 -18.31 15.69 -33.37
CA ALA A 135 -19.32 15.67 -34.41
C ALA A 135 -18.72 15.71 -35.84
N ALA A 136 -17.62 16.43 -36.05
CA ALA A 136 -16.91 16.44 -37.34
C ALA A 136 -16.21 15.12 -37.68
N ALA A 137 -15.67 14.44 -36.66
CA ALA A 137 -15.03 13.13 -36.80
C ALA A 137 -16.05 12.01 -37.02
N ILE A 138 -17.17 12.03 -36.28
CA ILE A 138 -18.30 11.12 -36.49
C ILE A 138 -18.91 11.32 -37.88
N ALA A 139 -19.06 12.56 -38.35
CA ALA A 139 -19.51 12.88 -39.70
C ALA A 139 -18.44 12.67 -40.80
N GLN A 140 -17.27 12.12 -40.46
CA GLN A 140 -16.14 11.86 -41.36
C GLN A 140 -15.80 13.00 -42.32
N LYS A 141 -15.58 14.21 -41.78
CA LYS A 141 -15.16 15.40 -42.56
C LYS A 141 -13.70 15.78 -42.27
N PRO A 142 -12.68 15.17 -42.93
CA PRO A 142 -11.25 15.45 -42.75
C PRO A 142 -10.88 16.92 -42.50
N THR A 143 -11.16 17.80 -43.47
CA THR A 143 -10.79 19.23 -43.41
C THR A 143 -11.40 19.94 -42.20
N ASP A 144 -12.65 19.60 -41.84
CA ASP A 144 -13.33 20.11 -40.65
C ASP A 144 -12.65 19.61 -39.37
N VAL A 145 -12.30 18.32 -39.29
CA VAL A 145 -11.64 17.70 -38.13
C VAL A 145 -10.28 18.34 -37.89
N LYS A 146 -9.41 18.39 -38.90
CA LYS A 146 -8.10 19.05 -38.83
C LYS A 146 -8.20 20.50 -38.34
N ASN A 147 -9.12 21.28 -38.90
CA ASN A 147 -9.26 22.70 -38.54
C ASN A 147 -9.81 22.87 -37.11
N LYS A 148 -10.80 22.06 -36.70
CA LYS A 148 -11.37 22.08 -35.35
C LYS A 148 -10.41 21.52 -34.29
N TYR A 149 -9.56 20.55 -34.66
CA TYR A 149 -8.48 20.03 -33.80
C TYR A 149 -7.45 21.12 -33.49
N ASN A 150 -6.92 21.78 -34.52
CA ASN A 150 -5.96 22.87 -34.35
C ASN A 150 -6.56 24.02 -33.53
N ALA A 151 -7.83 24.38 -33.75
CA ALA A 151 -8.53 25.40 -32.97
C ALA A 151 -8.73 24.99 -31.50
N LEU A 152 -9.06 23.71 -31.23
CA LEU A 152 -9.23 23.19 -29.88
C LEU A 152 -7.90 23.08 -29.13
N ASP A 153 -6.84 22.54 -29.75
CA ASP A 153 -5.49 22.48 -29.18
C ASP A 153 -4.94 23.88 -28.87
N ALA A 154 -5.08 24.84 -29.78
CA ALA A 154 -4.73 26.24 -29.52
C ALA A 154 -5.55 26.84 -28.36
N SER A 155 -6.84 26.48 -28.26
CA SER A 155 -7.70 26.93 -27.16
C SER A 155 -7.34 26.28 -25.82
N VAL A 156 -6.93 25.01 -25.82
CA VAL A 156 -6.41 24.32 -24.62
C VAL A 156 -5.09 24.96 -24.19
N LYS A 157 -4.13 25.17 -25.10
CA LYS A 157 -2.84 25.83 -24.81
C LYS A 157 -3.01 27.27 -24.31
N LYS A 158 -3.95 28.03 -24.90
CA LYS A 158 -4.29 29.38 -24.44
C LYS A 158 -4.98 29.37 -23.06
N THR A 159 -5.79 28.35 -22.77
CA THR A 159 -6.40 28.15 -21.44
C THR A 159 -5.36 27.76 -20.39
N ASP A 160 -4.47 26.82 -20.73
CA ASP A 160 -3.35 26.36 -19.90
C ASP A 160 -2.46 27.54 -19.47
N LYS A 161 -2.00 28.35 -20.45
CA LYS A 161 -1.28 29.59 -20.15
C LYS A 161 -2.08 30.55 -19.27
N ASN A 162 -3.35 30.82 -19.60
CA ASN A 162 -4.17 31.75 -18.81
C ASN A 162 -4.41 31.29 -17.35
N ILE A 163 -4.41 29.98 -17.07
CA ILE A 163 -4.53 29.44 -15.71
C ILE A 163 -3.21 29.63 -14.95
N LYS A 164 -2.07 29.25 -15.54
CA LYS A 164 -0.72 29.51 -14.99
C LYS A 164 -0.49 31.00 -14.69
N ASP A 165 -0.78 31.87 -15.66
CA ASP A 165 -0.59 33.32 -15.57
C ASP A 165 -1.52 34.01 -14.54
N THR A 166 -2.42 33.29 -13.85
CA THR A 166 -3.37 33.89 -12.88
C THR A 166 -3.51 33.17 -11.53
N VAL A 167 -2.95 31.98 -11.34
CA VAL A 167 -3.17 31.15 -10.15
C VAL A 167 -1.87 30.92 -9.37
N TYR A 168 -1.83 31.37 -8.12
CA TYR A 168 -0.67 31.22 -7.24
C TYR A 168 -0.72 29.89 -6.46
N GLY A 169 -0.10 28.84 -7.01
CA GLY A 169 0.23 27.61 -6.28
C GLY A 169 -0.07 26.32 -7.03
N ALA A 170 0.95 25.48 -7.22
CA ALA A 170 0.93 24.27 -8.04
C ALA A 170 -0.18 23.26 -7.68
N LYS A 171 -0.60 23.17 -6.40
CA LYS A 171 -1.68 22.28 -5.96
C LYS A 171 -3.06 22.74 -6.47
N ILE A 172 -3.34 24.03 -6.41
CA ILE A 172 -4.61 24.61 -6.91
C ILE A 172 -4.61 24.65 -8.43
N GLU A 173 -3.46 24.96 -9.04
CA GLU A 173 -3.22 24.80 -10.48
C GLU A 173 -3.54 23.37 -10.94
N LYS A 174 -2.99 22.33 -10.29
CA LYS A 174 -3.26 20.91 -10.58
C LYS A 174 -4.74 20.56 -10.45
N LEU A 175 -5.45 21.07 -9.43
CA LEU A 175 -6.89 20.87 -9.24
C LEU A 175 -7.73 21.56 -10.33
N LEU A 176 -7.38 22.80 -10.72
CA LEU A 176 -8.05 23.51 -11.82
C LEU A 176 -7.80 22.79 -13.16
N TYR A 177 -6.58 22.30 -13.41
CA TYR A 177 -6.29 21.49 -14.60
C TYR A 177 -7.15 20.23 -14.67
N ALA A 178 -7.22 19.47 -13.57
CA ALA A 178 -8.03 18.27 -13.44
C ALA A 178 -9.51 18.55 -13.72
N GLN A 179 -10.07 19.63 -13.16
CA GLN A 179 -11.50 19.93 -13.26
C GLN A 179 -11.92 20.60 -14.59
N PHE A 180 -11.02 21.31 -15.27
CA PHE A 180 -11.39 22.21 -16.38
C PHE A 180 -10.78 21.88 -17.74
N THR A 181 -9.68 21.13 -17.82
CA THR A 181 -9.02 20.82 -19.11
C THR A 181 -8.64 19.36 -19.31
N ALA A 182 -8.45 18.57 -18.23
CA ALA A 182 -7.93 17.20 -18.33
C ALA A 182 -8.74 16.32 -19.29
N ALA A 183 -10.08 16.29 -19.19
CA ALA A 183 -10.93 15.53 -20.10
C ALA A 183 -10.75 15.90 -21.58
N THR A 184 -10.57 17.20 -21.88
CA THR A 184 -10.32 17.68 -23.25
C THR A 184 -8.91 17.32 -23.72
N LYS A 185 -7.91 17.41 -22.85
CA LYS A 185 -6.51 17.03 -23.14
C LYS A 185 -6.40 15.52 -23.39
N THR A 186 -7.05 14.69 -22.58
CA THR A 186 -7.15 13.23 -22.78
C THR A 186 -7.82 12.89 -24.12
N ALA A 187 -8.91 13.58 -24.48
CA ALA A 187 -9.58 13.38 -25.78
C ALA A 187 -8.70 13.81 -26.98
N LEU A 188 -7.96 14.91 -26.85
CA LEU A 188 -6.99 15.39 -27.85
C LEU A 188 -5.75 14.48 -27.97
N GLN A 189 -5.37 13.75 -26.93
CA GLN A 189 -4.21 12.87 -26.92
C GLN A 189 -4.54 11.41 -27.29
N GLY A 190 -5.76 10.96 -27.00
CA GLY A 190 -6.30 9.65 -27.36
C GLY A 190 -7.08 9.67 -28.68
N GLU A 191 -8.38 9.41 -28.61
CA GLU A 191 -9.26 9.10 -29.74
C GLU A 191 -9.13 10.06 -30.94
N ILE A 192 -9.15 11.37 -30.71
CA ILE A 192 -9.04 12.34 -31.81
C ILE A 192 -7.64 12.34 -32.46
N LYS A 193 -6.59 12.06 -31.69
CA LYS A 193 -5.23 11.93 -32.22
C LYS A 193 -5.09 10.71 -33.14
N ALA A 194 -5.77 9.60 -32.81
CA ALA A 194 -5.86 8.44 -33.68
C ALA A 194 -6.54 8.80 -35.01
N TYR A 195 -7.69 9.49 -34.96
CA TYR A 195 -8.38 9.96 -36.17
C TYR A 195 -7.45 10.80 -37.06
N TYR A 196 -6.74 11.78 -36.49
CA TYR A 196 -5.84 12.66 -37.22
C TYR A 196 -4.71 11.92 -37.94
N TYR A 197 -4.13 10.87 -37.33
CA TYR A 197 -3.11 10.07 -38.00
C TYR A 197 -3.69 9.19 -39.13
N TYR A 198 -4.90 8.65 -38.99
CA TYR A 198 -5.59 7.98 -40.11
C TYR A 198 -5.94 8.97 -41.23
N GLU A 199 -6.34 10.21 -40.91
CA GLU A 199 -6.57 11.29 -41.88
C GLU A 199 -5.28 11.66 -42.65
N LYS A 200 -4.14 11.63 -41.96
CA LYS A 200 -2.83 11.81 -42.59
C LYS A 200 -2.44 10.63 -43.48
N ALA A 201 -2.81 9.39 -43.14
CA ALA A 201 -2.58 8.21 -43.98
C ALA A 201 -3.44 8.24 -45.26
N GLU A 202 -4.78 8.24 -45.15
CA GLU A 202 -5.61 9.26 -45.81
C GLU A 202 -5.04 10.02 -47.02
N TYR A 203 -4.49 11.18 -46.66
CA TYR A 203 -3.87 12.15 -47.53
C TYR A 203 -2.68 11.60 -48.33
N TRP A 204 -1.76 10.86 -47.70
CA TRP A 204 -0.56 10.35 -48.38
C TRP A 204 -0.88 9.22 -49.37
N LEU A 205 -1.85 8.35 -49.06
CA LEU A 205 -2.40 7.36 -50.00
C LEU A 205 -2.98 8.03 -51.25
N ASN A 206 -3.79 9.07 -51.07
CA ASN A 206 -4.35 9.86 -52.19
C ASN A 206 -3.27 10.64 -52.98
N LYS A 207 -2.01 10.66 -52.51
CA LYS A 207 -0.82 11.21 -53.19
C LYS A 207 0.13 10.14 -53.75
N GLY A 208 -0.17 8.86 -53.58
CA GLY A 208 0.68 7.73 -54.01
C GLY A 208 1.84 7.40 -53.07
N ASP A 209 2.02 8.13 -51.97
CA ASP A 209 3.06 7.86 -50.98
C ASP A 209 2.56 6.83 -49.94
N THR A 210 2.68 5.56 -50.31
CA THR A 210 2.33 4.44 -49.43
C THR A 210 3.27 4.32 -48.24
N LYS A 211 4.56 4.70 -48.37
CA LYS A 211 5.53 4.61 -47.27
C LYS A 211 5.18 5.56 -46.14
N THR A 212 4.96 6.85 -46.43
CA THR A 212 4.55 7.81 -45.41
C THR A 212 3.15 7.50 -44.87
N ALA A 213 2.26 6.90 -45.67
CA ALA A 213 0.97 6.42 -45.16
C ALA A 213 1.12 5.30 -44.11
N ALA A 214 1.98 4.31 -44.35
CA ALA A 214 2.22 3.18 -43.44
C ALA A 214 2.67 3.65 -42.04
N ASP A 215 3.61 4.60 -41.98
CA ASP A 215 4.09 5.14 -40.70
C ASP A 215 2.99 5.87 -39.92
N ARG A 216 2.04 6.54 -40.60
CA ARG A 216 0.92 7.20 -39.93
C ARG A 216 -0.14 6.20 -39.48
N ILE A 217 -0.42 5.14 -40.23
CA ILE A 217 -1.25 4.00 -39.79
C ILE A 217 -0.64 3.36 -38.53
N LYS A 218 0.65 3.02 -38.55
CA LYS A 218 1.42 2.43 -37.43
C LYS A 218 1.50 3.34 -36.21
N THR A 219 1.43 4.66 -36.40
CA THR A 219 1.34 5.64 -35.31
C THR A 219 -0.09 5.69 -34.73
N ALA A 220 -1.11 5.62 -35.59
CA ALA A 220 -2.51 5.68 -35.20
C ALA A 220 -2.98 4.43 -34.43
N SER A 221 -2.56 3.24 -34.85
CA SER A 221 -2.99 1.96 -34.27
C SER A 221 -2.47 1.71 -32.85
N LYS A 222 -1.37 2.37 -32.46
CA LYS A 222 -0.84 2.34 -31.09
C LYS A 222 -1.66 3.16 -30.08
N ILE A 223 -2.62 3.97 -30.54
CA ILE A 223 -3.42 4.84 -29.67
C ILE A 223 -4.70 4.11 -29.26
N LYS A 224 -4.91 3.93 -27.96
CA LYS A 224 -6.08 3.23 -27.41
C LYS A 224 -7.36 4.04 -27.68
N VAL A 225 -8.34 3.41 -28.33
CA VAL A 225 -9.64 3.97 -28.72
C VAL A 225 -10.76 3.15 -28.07
N ASP A 226 -11.75 3.80 -27.45
CA ASP A 226 -12.89 3.12 -26.85
C ASP A 226 -14.03 2.97 -27.88
N THR A 227 -14.03 1.83 -28.56
CA THR A 227 -14.99 1.54 -29.62
C THR A 227 -16.42 1.31 -29.13
N LYS A 228 -16.71 1.49 -27.84
CA LYS A 228 -18.08 1.56 -27.29
C LYS A 228 -18.71 2.95 -27.47
N LYS A 229 -17.91 4.00 -27.71
CA LYS A 229 -18.39 5.36 -28.00
C LYS A 229 -18.62 5.56 -29.50
N ASP A 230 -19.57 6.42 -29.88
CA ASP A 230 -19.83 6.76 -31.30
C ASP A 230 -18.58 7.28 -32.02
N LEU A 231 -17.77 8.10 -31.32
CA LEU A 231 -16.49 8.60 -31.82
C LEU A 231 -15.49 7.45 -32.03
N GLY A 232 -15.30 6.58 -31.03
CA GLY A 232 -14.37 5.45 -31.13
C GLY A 232 -14.79 4.42 -32.19
N LYS A 233 -16.10 4.25 -32.39
CA LYS A 233 -16.67 3.47 -33.50
C LYS A 233 -16.37 4.13 -34.85
N ALA A 234 -16.65 5.42 -35.01
CA ALA A 234 -16.32 6.17 -36.24
C ALA A 234 -14.82 6.15 -36.56
N ILE A 235 -13.95 6.20 -35.54
CA ILE A 235 -12.50 6.02 -35.70
C ILE A 235 -12.15 4.61 -36.15
N LYS A 236 -12.76 3.57 -35.58
CA LYS A 236 -12.55 2.17 -36.00
C LYS A 236 -12.95 1.95 -37.45
N ASP A 237 -14.10 2.49 -37.85
CA ASP A 237 -14.62 2.38 -39.22
C ASP A 237 -13.77 3.18 -40.21
N TYR A 238 -13.30 4.37 -39.82
CA TYR A 238 -12.37 5.18 -40.62
C TYR A 238 -10.97 4.57 -40.71
N ALA A 239 -10.44 4.02 -39.62
CA ALA A 239 -9.18 3.26 -39.60
C ALA A 239 -9.23 2.08 -40.56
N LYS A 240 -10.34 1.31 -40.55
CA LYS A 240 -10.57 0.21 -41.49
C LYS A 240 -10.62 0.70 -42.94
N LYS A 241 -11.35 1.77 -43.23
CA LYS A 241 -11.39 2.42 -44.56
C LYS A 241 -9.99 2.79 -45.06
N VAL A 242 -9.16 3.36 -44.19
CA VAL A 242 -7.80 3.81 -44.53
C VAL A 242 -6.83 2.64 -44.70
N GLN A 243 -6.91 1.61 -43.84
CA GLN A 243 -6.16 0.36 -44.01
C GLN A 243 -6.52 -0.30 -45.35
N THR A 244 -7.81 -0.50 -45.64
CA THR A 244 -8.26 -1.08 -46.91
C THR A 244 -7.82 -0.25 -48.13
N LYS A 245 -7.67 1.08 -48.02
CA LYS A 245 -7.06 1.89 -49.08
C LYS A 245 -5.56 1.66 -49.25
N TYR A 246 -4.82 1.46 -48.16
CA TYR A 246 -3.38 1.13 -48.19
C TYR A 246 -3.16 -0.25 -48.83
N ASP A 247 -3.96 -1.22 -48.42
CA ASP A 247 -4.01 -2.58 -48.94
C ASP A 247 -4.27 -2.56 -50.47
N GLN A 248 -5.32 -1.88 -50.91
CA GLN A 248 -5.69 -1.74 -52.33
C GLN A 248 -4.68 -0.95 -53.19
N ALA A 249 -3.90 -0.08 -52.57
CA ALA A 249 -2.85 0.70 -53.24
C ALA A 249 -1.54 -0.09 -53.44
N THR A 250 -1.40 -1.28 -52.86
CA THR A 250 -0.16 -2.07 -52.86
C THR A 250 -0.30 -3.46 -53.50
N ASP A 251 -1.51 -3.82 -53.95
CA ASP A 251 -1.85 -5.14 -54.48
C ASP A 251 -1.28 -5.51 -55.87
N LYS A 252 -0.98 -6.80 -56.04
CA LYS A 252 -0.51 -7.47 -57.26
C LYS A 252 -0.94 -8.96 -57.37
N GLU A 253 -1.80 -9.48 -56.48
CA GLU A 253 -2.23 -10.89 -56.53
C GLU A 253 -3.48 -11.10 -57.40
N ALA A 254 -3.97 -12.34 -57.48
CA ALA A 254 -5.13 -12.75 -58.28
C ALA A 254 -6.08 -13.63 -57.45
N PRO A 255 -7.40 -13.53 -57.67
CA PRO A 255 -8.39 -14.10 -56.77
C PRO A 255 -8.37 -15.64 -56.78
N LYS A 256 -8.36 -16.23 -55.59
CA LYS A 256 -8.44 -17.68 -55.39
C LYS A 256 -9.79 -18.06 -54.81
N PHE A 257 -10.44 -19.09 -55.34
CA PHE A 257 -11.67 -19.61 -54.73
C PHE A 257 -11.39 -20.21 -53.34
N THR A 258 -11.89 -19.56 -52.29
CA THR A 258 -11.89 -20.07 -50.92
C THR A 258 -13.16 -20.87 -50.72
N TYR A 259 -13.12 -22.14 -51.12
CA TYR A 259 -14.19 -23.09 -50.83
C TYR A 259 -13.65 -24.40 -50.27
N LYS A 260 -13.85 -24.59 -48.96
CA LYS A 260 -13.50 -25.82 -48.22
C LYS A 260 -14.74 -26.64 -47.80
N GLY A 261 -15.93 -26.25 -48.26
CA GLY A 261 -17.16 -27.01 -48.01
C GLY A 261 -17.30 -28.20 -48.96
N GLU A 262 -18.23 -29.08 -48.66
CA GLU A 262 -18.56 -30.22 -49.51
C GLU A 262 -19.10 -29.74 -50.87
N VAL A 263 -18.73 -30.40 -51.97
CA VAL A 263 -19.32 -30.11 -53.30
C VAL A 263 -20.65 -30.85 -53.54
N LYS A 264 -21.15 -31.57 -52.53
CA LYS A 264 -22.48 -32.21 -52.48
C LYS A 264 -23.04 -32.05 -51.06
N PHE A 265 -24.21 -31.44 -50.91
CA PHE A 265 -24.91 -31.32 -49.65
C PHE A 265 -26.13 -32.22 -49.56
N GLU A 266 -26.39 -32.72 -48.36
CA GLU A 266 -27.72 -33.16 -47.96
C GLU A 266 -28.19 -32.24 -46.83
N VAL A 267 -29.36 -31.63 -47.00
CA VAL A 267 -29.91 -30.55 -46.18
C VAL A 267 -31.20 -31.05 -45.53
N GLU A 268 -32.03 -30.15 -45.00
CA GLU A 268 -33.17 -30.37 -44.12
C GLU A 268 -34.41 -29.61 -44.73
N MET A 269 -35.62 -30.21 -44.86
CA MET A 269 -36.81 -29.66 -45.55
C MET A 269 -37.51 -28.62 -44.68
N GLY A 270 -37.89 -27.49 -45.25
CA GLY A 270 -38.19 -26.27 -44.47
C GLY A 270 -36.95 -25.70 -43.77
N GLY A 271 -36.00 -26.55 -43.39
CA GLY A 271 -34.62 -26.23 -43.06
C GLY A 271 -33.92 -25.38 -44.12
N ASN A 272 -32.94 -24.62 -43.63
CA ASN A 272 -32.34 -23.53 -44.39
C ASN A 272 -31.13 -24.01 -45.20
N PHE A 273 -31.34 -24.49 -46.43
CA PHE A 273 -30.23 -24.47 -47.37
C PHE A 273 -29.94 -23.04 -47.81
N LYS A 274 -28.78 -22.54 -47.40
CA LYS A 274 -28.17 -21.38 -48.05
C LYS A 274 -27.16 -21.91 -49.04
N LEU A 275 -27.31 -21.50 -50.30
CA LEU A 275 -26.29 -21.64 -51.34
C LEU A 275 -24.93 -21.32 -50.72
N PRO A 276 -23.94 -22.23 -50.75
CA PRO A 276 -22.73 -22.04 -50.00
C PRO A 276 -22.07 -20.76 -50.50
N LYS A 277 -21.66 -19.90 -49.56
CA LYS A 277 -21.01 -18.64 -49.92
C LYS A 277 -19.58 -18.94 -50.35
N VAL A 278 -19.45 -19.45 -51.58
CA VAL A 278 -18.22 -19.46 -52.34
C VAL A 278 -17.75 -18.01 -52.44
N THR A 279 -16.76 -17.66 -51.63
CA THR A 279 -15.92 -16.52 -51.91
C THR A 279 -14.83 -16.97 -52.87
N ALA A 280 -14.49 -16.10 -53.81
CA ALA A 280 -13.12 -16.01 -54.23
C ALA A 280 -12.52 -14.82 -53.48
N GLU A 281 -11.37 -15.05 -52.89
CA GLU A 281 -10.59 -14.07 -52.14
C GLU A 281 -9.32 -13.82 -52.94
N ASP A 282 -9.30 -12.65 -53.56
CA ASP A 282 -8.07 -11.87 -53.61
C ASP A 282 -7.88 -11.22 -52.23
N LYS A 283 -6.64 -10.97 -51.83
CA LYS A 283 -6.30 -10.54 -50.47
C LYS A 283 -6.63 -9.08 -50.19
N LEU A 284 -6.70 -8.23 -51.22
CA LEU A 284 -6.64 -6.77 -51.05
C LEU A 284 -7.76 -6.04 -51.83
N ASN A 285 -8.16 -6.51 -53.00
CA ASN A 285 -9.24 -5.95 -53.83
C ASN A 285 -10.57 -6.72 -53.71
N LYS A 286 -11.67 -6.05 -54.10
CA LYS A 286 -13.01 -6.64 -54.08
C LYS A 286 -13.18 -7.61 -55.25
N VAL A 287 -13.41 -8.88 -54.94
CA VAL A 287 -13.73 -9.91 -55.94
C VAL A 287 -15.22 -9.95 -56.26
N TYR A 288 -15.53 -10.09 -57.54
CA TYR A 288 -16.86 -10.25 -58.10
C TYR A 288 -17.10 -11.73 -58.40
N VAL A 289 -17.71 -12.45 -57.45
CA VAL A 289 -18.18 -13.83 -57.65
C VAL A 289 -19.59 -13.81 -58.22
N THR A 290 -19.86 -14.62 -59.24
CA THR A 290 -21.20 -14.85 -59.81
C THR A 290 -21.50 -16.33 -59.90
N TYR A 291 -22.79 -16.72 -59.95
CA TYR A 291 -23.18 -18.13 -60.10
C TYR A 291 -24.45 -18.35 -60.94
N LYS A 292 -24.67 -19.60 -61.36
CA LYS A 292 -25.88 -20.09 -62.05
C LYS A 292 -26.34 -21.42 -61.44
N ILE A 293 -27.66 -21.69 -61.46
CA ILE A 293 -28.30 -22.89 -60.87
C ILE A 293 -29.07 -23.66 -61.94
N LYS A 294 -29.10 -24.98 -61.85
CA LYS A 294 -30.00 -25.86 -62.62
C LYS A 294 -30.51 -27.01 -61.74
N GLY A 295 -31.83 -27.14 -61.60
CA GLY A 295 -32.50 -28.14 -60.76
C GLY A 295 -33.65 -28.88 -61.46
N PRO A 296 -34.46 -29.65 -60.70
CA PRO A 296 -35.58 -30.43 -61.23
C PRO A 296 -36.60 -29.56 -61.95
N LYS A 297 -37.24 -30.12 -63.00
CA LYS A 297 -38.21 -29.41 -63.87
C LYS A 297 -37.72 -28.04 -64.41
N GLY A 298 -36.39 -27.84 -64.51
CA GLY A 298 -35.79 -26.60 -65.01
C GLY A 298 -35.57 -25.51 -63.96
N ALA A 299 -35.72 -25.80 -62.67
CA ALA A 299 -35.60 -24.81 -61.59
C ALA A 299 -34.26 -24.04 -61.60
N THR A 300 -34.35 -22.71 -61.57
CA THR A 300 -33.22 -21.75 -61.54
C THR A 300 -32.91 -21.22 -60.13
N LYS A 301 -33.65 -21.70 -59.13
CA LYS A 301 -33.41 -21.50 -57.69
C LYS A 301 -33.50 -22.85 -56.98
N ILE A 302 -32.89 -22.97 -55.80
CA ILE A 302 -33.09 -24.12 -54.92
C ILE A 302 -34.32 -23.84 -54.05
N ASP A 303 -35.18 -24.83 -53.87
CA ASP A 303 -36.38 -24.74 -53.04
C ASP A 303 -36.37 -25.87 -52.01
N THR A 304 -36.13 -25.56 -50.74
CA THR A 304 -36.03 -26.57 -49.67
C THR A 304 -37.37 -27.11 -49.19
N ASN A 305 -38.47 -26.77 -49.87
CA ASN A 305 -39.76 -27.43 -49.71
C ASN A 305 -39.99 -28.50 -50.80
N VAL A 306 -39.10 -28.59 -51.79
CA VAL A 306 -39.19 -29.51 -52.94
C VAL A 306 -38.00 -30.47 -52.92
N ALA A 307 -38.22 -31.70 -52.49
CA ALA A 307 -37.20 -32.74 -52.48
C ALA A 307 -36.69 -33.02 -53.92
N GLY A 308 -35.36 -33.01 -54.10
CA GLY A 308 -34.72 -33.23 -55.39
C GLY A 308 -33.24 -32.83 -55.40
N VAL A 309 -32.58 -32.99 -56.55
CA VAL A 309 -31.15 -32.69 -56.72
C VAL A 309 -30.94 -31.42 -57.54
N TYR A 310 -30.21 -30.47 -56.99
CA TYR A 310 -29.89 -29.19 -57.64
C TYR A 310 -28.37 -29.05 -57.86
N LYS A 311 -27.95 -28.43 -58.97
CA LYS A 311 -26.54 -28.11 -59.27
C LYS A 311 -26.32 -26.60 -59.40
N VAL A 312 -25.14 -26.13 -58.98
CA VAL A 312 -24.72 -24.72 -58.94
C VAL A 312 -23.32 -24.57 -59.50
N THR A 313 -23.02 -23.49 -60.23
CA THR A 313 -21.69 -23.23 -60.83
C THR A 313 -21.29 -21.78 -60.60
N TYR A 314 -20.05 -21.52 -60.16
CA TYR A 314 -19.52 -20.24 -59.71
C TYR A 314 -18.30 -19.79 -60.53
N THR A 315 -18.17 -18.49 -60.81
CA THR A 315 -17.07 -17.84 -61.56
C THR A 315 -16.63 -16.55 -60.86
N ALA A 316 -15.36 -16.11 -60.97
CA ALA A 316 -14.86 -14.94 -60.23
C ALA A 316 -13.68 -14.15 -60.86
N THR A 317 -13.69 -12.82 -60.66
CA THR A 317 -12.68 -11.83 -61.13
C THR A 317 -12.52 -10.70 -60.09
N ASP A 318 -11.32 -10.13 -59.92
CA ASP A 318 -11.08 -8.99 -59.00
C ASP A 318 -11.35 -7.59 -59.62
N ALA A 319 -11.03 -6.53 -58.87
CA ALA A 319 -11.23 -5.13 -59.26
C ALA A 319 -10.04 -4.47 -59.99
N LYS A 320 -8.94 -5.20 -60.22
CA LYS A 320 -7.76 -4.76 -61.01
C LYS A 320 -7.71 -5.44 -62.38
N GLY A 321 -8.30 -6.62 -62.52
CA GLY A 321 -8.50 -7.35 -63.78
C GLY A 321 -8.21 -8.84 -63.73
N ASN A 322 -7.70 -9.40 -62.62
CA ASN A 322 -7.23 -10.79 -62.60
C ASN A 322 -8.40 -11.77 -62.31
N LYS A 323 -8.33 -12.98 -62.88
CA LYS A 323 -9.47 -13.94 -62.92
C LYS A 323 -9.13 -15.32 -62.35
N ALA A 324 -10.11 -15.92 -61.65
CA ALA A 324 -10.06 -17.27 -61.09
C ALA A 324 -10.58 -18.38 -62.04
N LYS A 325 -10.40 -19.65 -61.63
CA LYS A 325 -10.90 -20.87 -62.32
C LYS A 325 -12.16 -21.43 -61.64
N ASP A 326 -13.22 -21.65 -62.42
CA ASP A 326 -14.60 -21.93 -61.97
C ASP A 326 -14.79 -23.17 -61.04
N LEU A 327 -15.89 -23.18 -60.27
CA LEU A 327 -16.25 -24.17 -59.23
C LEU A 327 -17.72 -24.65 -59.33
N VAL A 328 -18.03 -25.90 -58.92
CA VAL A 328 -19.38 -26.52 -59.03
C VAL A 328 -19.80 -27.21 -57.71
N ILE A 329 -21.10 -27.13 -57.36
CA ILE A 329 -21.71 -27.66 -56.10
C ILE A 329 -23.07 -28.35 -56.39
N THR A 330 -23.47 -29.35 -55.59
CA THR A 330 -24.71 -30.16 -55.69
C THR A 330 -25.49 -30.25 -54.34
N VAL A 331 -26.83 -30.45 -54.31
CA VAL A 331 -27.69 -30.28 -53.09
C VAL A 331 -28.93 -31.21 -53.02
N VAL A 332 -29.36 -31.68 -51.81
CA VAL A 332 -30.53 -32.58 -51.43
C VAL A 332 -31.17 -32.17 -50.04
N VAL A 333 -32.30 -32.71 -49.48
CA VAL A 333 -33.13 -32.05 -48.37
C VAL A 333 -33.96 -32.99 -47.33
N LYS A 334 -34.08 -32.71 -45.96
CA LYS A 334 -34.57 -33.52 -44.70
C LYS A 334 -35.28 -32.82 -43.39
N GLU A 335 -34.78 -32.57 -42.12
CA GLU A 335 -35.31 -31.64 -40.96
C GLU A 335 -34.57 -31.48 -39.50
N ALA A 336 -34.47 -30.30 -38.76
CA ALA A 336 -33.86 -30.09 -37.35
C ALA A 336 -34.09 -28.77 -36.44
N THR A 337 -33.73 -28.70 -35.08
CA THR A 337 -33.95 -27.54 -34.07
C THR A 337 -33.06 -27.34 -32.72
N VAL A 338 -33.23 -26.24 -31.88
CA VAL A 338 -32.42 -25.71 -30.66
C VAL A 338 -33.02 -25.86 -29.21
N LYS A 339 -32.22 -26.06 -28.10
CA LYS A 339 -32.68 -26.45 -26.70
C LYS A 339 -31.74 -26.09 -25.48
N VAL A 340 -32.26 -26.20 -24.23
CA VAL A 340 -31.46 -26.40 -22.98
C VAL A 340 -31.05 -27.89 -22.87
N GLU A 341 -29.85 -28.20 -22.37
CA GLU A 341 -29.36 -29.59 -22.22
C GLU A 341 -29.54 -30.14 -20.81
N LYS A 342 -29.11 -29.39 -19.78
CA LYS A 342 -28.97 -29.91 -18.41
C LYS A 342 -29.14 -28.80 -17.38
N VAL A 343 -29.65 -29.16 -16.22
CA VAL A 343 -29.48 -28.41 -14.97
C VAL A 343 -28.88 -29.38 -13.95
N SER A 344 -27.95 -28.92 -13.12
CA SER A 344 -27.34 -29.71 -12.05
C SER A 344 -27.18 -28.89 -10.76
N ALA A 345 -26.90 -29.57 -9.64
CA ALA A 345 -26.49 -28.93 -8.39
C ALA A 345 -25.01 -29.31 -8.17
N ILE A 346 -24.17 -28.31 -7.92
CA ILE A 346 -22.70 -28.46 -7.96
C ILE A 346 -22.01 -28.12 -6.63
N THR A 347 -22.71 -27.45 -5.71
CA THR A 347 -22.31 -27.26 -4.31
C THR A 347 -23.55 -27.29 -3.42
N SER A 348 -23.37 -27.26 -2.10
CA SER A 348 -24.40 -27.07 -1.09
C SER A 348 -25.27 -25.83 -1.31
N LYS A 349 -24.83 -24.84 -2.11
CA LYS A 349 -25.54 -23.58 -2.39
C LYS A 349 -25.68 -23.24 -3.88
N THR A 350 -25.15 -24.02 -4.81
CA THR A 350 -25.00 -23.60 -6.22
C THR A 350 -25.60 -24.57 -7.23
N LEU A 351 -26.34 -24.01 -8.19
CA LEU A 351 -26.95 -24.69 -9.33
C LEU A 351 -26.24 -24.30 -10.63
N GLU A 352 -26.14 -25.25 -11.57
CA GLU A 352 -25.56 -25.09 -12.90
C GLU A 352 -26.64 -25.29 -13.98
N VAL A 353 -26.58 -24.53 -15.07
CA VAL A 353 -27.48 -24.60 -16.24
C VAL A 353 -26.65 -24.67 -17.52
N LYS A 354 -26.85 -25.68 -18.36
CA LYS A 354 -26.12 -25.89 -19.62
C LYS A 354 -27.03 -25.86 -20.85
N PHE A 355 -26.57 -25.17 -21.91
CA PHE A 355 -27.30 -24.94 -23.16
C PHE A 355 -26.65 -25.67 -24.36
N ASN A 356 -27.45 -26.04 -25.37
CA ASN A 356 -26.96 -26.81 -26.53
C ASN A 356 -26.18 -25.98 -27.56
N THR A 357 -26.07 -24.67 -27.32
CA THR A 357 -25.28 -23.69 -28.06
C THR A 357 -25.01 -22.50 -27.13
N ALA A 358 -24.06 -21.63 -27.49
CA ALA A 358 -23.76 -20.44 -26.68
C ALA A 358 -24.95 -19.47 -26.65
N VAL A 359 -25.22 -18.88 -25.49
CA VAL A 359 -26.38 -18.00 -25.26
C VAL A 359 -25.99 -16.56 -24.95
N ASP A 360 -26.96 -15.65 -25.09
CA ASP A 360 -26.78 -14.24 -24.78
C ASP A 360 -27.09 -13.99 -23.29
N ASP A 361 -26.03 -13.99 -22.49
CA ASP A 361 -26.03 -13.66 -21.06
C ASP A 361 -26.68 -12.32 -20.73
N THR A 362 -26.61 -11.33 -21.62
CA THR A 362 -27.27 -10.02 -21.42
C THR A 362 -28.78 -10.06 -21.61
N LYS A 363 -29.32 -11.14 -22.18
CA LYS A 363 -30.76 -11.37 -22.37
C LYS A 363 -31.33 -12.52 -21.52
N ALA A 364 -30.48 -13.38 -20.96
CA ALA A 364 -30.88 -14.55 -20.20
C ALA A 364 -31.49 -14.15 -18.85
N LEU A 365 -32.81 -14.15 -18.76
CA LEU A 365 -33.54 -13.88 -17.51
C LEU A 365 -33.88 -15.21 -16.83
N PHE A 366 -33.31 -15.42 -15.63
CA PHE A 366 -33.46 -16.63 -14.82
C PHE A 366 -34.53 -16.48 -13.76
N GLU A 367 -35.54 -17.36 -13.81
CA GLU A 367 -36.48 -17.60 -12.73
C GLU A 367 -36.20 -18.98 -12.11
N LEU A 368 -35.96 -19.00 -10.79
CA LEU A 368 -35.73 -20.22 -10.01
C LEU A 368 -36.98 -20.57 -9.18
N LYS A 369 -37.49 -21.79 -9.34
CA LYS A 369 -38.65 -22.30 -8.57
C LYS A 369 -38.35 -23.67 -7.96
N LYS A 370 -38.56 -23.82 -6.64
CA LYS A 370 -38.55 -25.12 -5.94
C LYS A 370 -40.00 -25.57 -5.72
N GLU A 371 -40.38 -26.71 -6.28
CA GLU A 371 -41.76 -27.23 -6.23
C GLU A 371 -42.83 -26.17 -6.55
N GLY A 372 -42.59 -25.39 -7.61
CA GLY A 372 -43.47 -24.31 -8.08
C GLY A 372 -43.35 -22.98 -7.31
N ARG A 373 -42.81 -22.96 -6.09
CA ARG A 373 -42.58 -21.74 -5.30
C ARG A 373 -41.29 -21.05 -5.73
N GLN A 374 -41.32 -19.73 -5.90
CA GLN A 374 -40.13 -18.94 -6.27
C GLN A 374 -39.08 -18.98 -5.15
N VAL A 375 -37.80 -19.07 -5.53
CA VAL A 375 -36.65 -19.06 -4.60
C VAL A 375 -35.69 -17.96 -5.02
N ASN A 376 -35.22 -17.18 -4.04
CA ASN A 376 -34.24 -16.12 -4.26
C ASN A 376 -32.83 -16.69 -4.41
N TYR A 377 -32.05 -16.12 -5.32
CA TYR A 377 -30.61 -16.35 -5.49
C TYR A 377 -29.81 -15.10 -5.09
N SER A 378 -28.58 -15.27 -4.60
CA SER A 378 -27.66 -14.17 -4.29
C SER A 378 -26.99 -13.63 -5.54
N LYS A 379 -26.66 -14.51 -6.50
CA LYS A 379 -25.80 -14.20 -7.64
C LYS A 379 -26.07 -15.12 -8.82
N VAL A 380 -25.85 -14.62 -10.04
CA VAL A 380 -25.74 -15.43 -11.27
C VAL A 380 -24.44 -15.05 -11.98
N SER A 381 -23.77 -16.03 -12.56
CA SER A 381 -22.54 -15.89 -13.35
C SER A 381 -22.55 -16.82 -14.56
N PHE A 382 -21.65 -16.61 -15.52
CA PHE A 382 -21.58 -17.36 -16.77
C PHE A 382 -20.15 -17.86 -17.05
N SER A 383 -20.04 -19.00 -17.74
CA SER A 383 -18.80 -19.45 -18.37
C SER A 383 -18.36 -18.50 -19.48
N GLU A 384 -17.06 -18.45 -19.77
CA GLU A 384 -16.50 -17.61 -20.84
C GLU A 384 -17.08 -17.97 -22.23
N ASP A 385 -17.33 -19.26 -22.49
CA ASP A 385 -17.95 -19.76 -23.73
C ASP A 385 -19.47 -19.52 -23.83
N LYS A 386 -20.08 -19.02 -22.75
CA LYS A 386 -21.52 -18.75 -22.57
C LYS A 386 -22.43 -19.95 -22.85
N LYS A 387 -21.97 -21.19 -22.67
CA LYS A 387 -22.83 -22.38 -22.69
C LYS A 387 -23.26 -22.86 -21.31
N THR A 388 -22.62 -22.36 -20.25
CA THR A 388 -22.97 -22.67 -18.86
C THR A 388 -23.26 -21.40 -18.06
N ALA A 389 -24.28 -21.44 -17.23
CA ALA A 389 -24.60 -20.42 -16.23
C ALA A 389 -24.69 -21.02 -14.84
N THR A 390 -24.30 -20.25 -13.82
CA THR A 390 -24.14 -20.70 -12.44
C THR A 390 -24.90 -19.77 -11.49
N ILE A 391 -25.82 -20.34 -10.71
CA ILE A 391 -26.77 -19.64 -9.83
C ILE A 391 -26.46 -19.99 -8.38
N GLU A 392 -26.20 -18.99 -7.55
CA GLU A 392 -25.82 -19.11 -6.14
C GLU A 392 -27.01 -18.77 -5.23
N LEU A 393 -27.27 -19.58 -4.20
CA LEU A 393 -28.36 -19.37 -3.25
C LEU A 393 -27.81 -18.85 -1.90
N PRO A 394 -28.54 -18.00 -1.17
CA PRO A 394 -28.11 -17.53 0.15
C PRO A 394 -28.08 -18.65 1.20
N SER A 395 -29.01 -19.60 1.10
CA SER A 395 -29.19 -20.75 2.00
C SER A 395 -28.82 -22.06 1.31
N LYS A 396 -28.53 -23.11 2.10
CA LYS A 396 -28.26 -24.46 1.56
C LYS A 396 -29.44 -24.98 0.71
N ILE A 397 -29.11 -25.67 -0.37
CA ILE A 397 -30.02 -26.43 -1.21
C ILE A 397 -30.62 -27.56 -0.38
N THR A 398 -31.93 -27.77 -0.52
CA THR A 398 -32.71 -28.74 0.24
C THR A 398 -33.60 -29.54 -0.69
N LYS A 399 -33.96 -30.76 -0.30
CA LYS A 399 -34.66 -31.77 -1.11
C LYS A 399 -35.89 -31.24 -1.84
N GLY A 400 -35.97 -31.56 -3.11
CA GLY A 400 -37.04 -31.15 -4.01
C GLY A 400 -36.57 -30.88 -5.43
N LYS A 401 -37.51 -30.66 -6.34
CA LYS A 401 -37.27 -30.34 -7.73
C LYS A 401 -37.13 -28.83 -7.90
N TYR A 402 -35.92 -28.39 -8.26
CA TYR A 402 -35.64 -27.03 -8.70
C TYR A 402 -35.81 -26.95 -10.21
N PHE A 403 -36.70 -26.08 -10.65
CA PHE A 403 -36.89 -25.69 -12.05
C PHE A 403 -36.15 -24.39 -12.30
N VAL A 404 -35.39 -24.33 -13.39
CA VAL A 404 -34.79 -23.10 -13.90
C VAL A 404 -35.44 -22.77 -15.23
N ASN A 405 -36.20 -21.69 -15.25
CA ASN A 405 -36.79 -21.13 -16.45
C ASN A 405 -35.86 -20.03 -16.98
N VAL A 406 -35.43 -20.15 -18.23
CA VAL A 406 -34.59 -19.16 -18.90
C VAL A 406 -35.39 -18.53 -20.04
N SER A 407 -35.59 -17.22 -19.96
CA SER A 407 -36.33 -16.43 -20.93
C SER A 407 -35.44 -15.37 -21.58
N GLY A 408 -35.94 -14.72 -22.64
CA GLY A 408 -35.22 -13.69 -23.41
C GLY A 408 -34.29 -14.21 -24.52
N LEU A 409 -33.98 -15.51 -24.54
CA LEU A 409 -33.08 -16.12 -25.53
C LEU A 409 -33.72 -16.31 -26.92
N VAL A 410 -35.02 -16.63 -26.98
CA VAL A 410 -35.80 -16.71 -28.23
C VAL A 410 -37.13 -16.00 -28.00
N GLN A 411 -37.53 -15.14 -28.93
CA GLN A 411 -38.74 -14.33 -28.78
C GLN A 411 -39.99 -15.22 -28.64
N GLY A 412 -40.74 -15.03 -27.55
CA GLY A 412 -41.93 -15.81 -27.24
C GLY A 412 -41.69 -17.26 -26.79
N LYS A 413 -40.45 -17.70 -26.55
CA LYS A 413 -40.15 -19.04 -26.03
C LYS A 413 -39.31 -18.97 -24.74
N VAL A 414 -39.82 -19.63 -23.70
CA VAL A 414 -39.03 -20.01 -22.53
C VAL A 414 -38.34 -21.34 -22.85
N VAL A 415 -37.06 -21.45 -22.52
CA VAL A 415 -36.37 -22.74 -22.45
C VAL A 415 -36.11 -23.06 -20.99
N SER A 416 -36.41 -24.28 -20.57
CA SER A 416 -36.36 -24.67 -19.16
C SER A 416 -35.62 -25.97 -18.97
N GLY A 417 -35.06 -26.12 -17.77
CA GLY A 417 -34.53 -27.38 -17.27
C GLY A 417 -34.87 -27.54 -15.80
N SER A 418 -34.61 -28.71 -15.25
CA SER A 418 -34.84 -28.97 -13.82
C SER A 418 -33.88 -30.00 -13.28
N VAL A 419 -33.41 -29.78 -12.05
CA VAL A 419 -32.68 -30.76 -11.27
C VAL A 419 -33.55 -31.21 -10.10
N LYS A 420 -33.60 -32.51 -9.83
CA LYS A 420 -34.12 -33.04 -8.58
C LYS A 420 -32.96 -33.11 -7.61
N THR A 421 -33.06 -32.37 -6.52
CA THR A 421 -32.05 -32.31 -5.45
C THR A 421 -32.54 -33.08 -4.23
N GLU A 422 -31.59 -33.46 -3.39
CA GLU A 422 -31.82 -33.99 -2.06
C GLU A 422 -31.30 -32.97 -1.04
N ASP A 423 -31.56 -33.20 0.25
CA ASP A 423 -30.94 -32.41 1.31
C ASP A 423 -29.43 -32.68 1.30
N GLU A 424 -28.65 -31.78 1.89
CA GLU A 424 -27.23 -32.03 2.08
C GLU A 424 -27.02 -33.33 2.88
N LYS A 425 -26.10 -34.18 2.42
CA LYS A 425 -25.84 -35.49 3.00
C LYS A 425 -24.39 -35.89 2.80
N VAL A 426 -23.85 -36.61 3.77
CA VAL A 426 -22.54 -37.26 3.67
C VAL A 426 -22.50 -38.20 2.46
N LYS A 427 -21.41 -38.11 1.68
CA LYS A 427 -21.12 -38.98 0.54
C LYS A 427 -19.79 -39.69 0.70
N GLY A 428 -18.79 -39.01 1.27
CA GLY A 428 -17.52 -39.59 1.65
C GLY A 428 -17.17 -39.24 3.09
N ILE A 429 -16.38 -40.10 3.70
CA ILE A 429 -15.61 -39.83 4.92
C ILE A 429 -14.16 -40.07 4.52
N GLU A 430 -13.22 -39.35 5.10
CA GLU A 430 -11.79 -39.51 4.86
C GLU A 430 -11.07 -39.52 6.20
N ILE A 431 -10.31 -40.57 6.47
CA ILE A 431 -9.48 -40.70 7.68
C ILE A 431 -8.11 -40.12 7.32
N LEU A 432 -7.73 -39.05 8.00
CA LEU A 432 -6.57 -38.23 7.65
C LEU A 432 -5.28 -38.88 8.15
N SER A 433 -5.19 -39.14 9.45
CA SER A 433 -4.05 -39.77 10.10
C SER A 433 -3.69 -41.14 9.48
N GLU A 434 -2.40 -41.41 9.30
CA GLU A 434 -1.83 -42.72 8.88
C GLU A 434 -1.19 -43.48 10.05
N LYS A 435 -0.73 -42.71 11.03
CA LYS A 435 -0.28 -43.12 12.35
C LYS A 435 -1.23 -42.52 13.37
N ALA A 436 -1.40 -43.15 14.53
CA ALA A 436 -2.11 -42.53 15.66
C ALA A 436 -1.38 -42.86 16.98
N PRO A 437 -1.07 -41.86 17.82
CA PRO A 437 -0.46 -42.09 19.12
C PRO A 437 -1.44 -42.78 20.08
N ILE A 438 -0.91 -43.59 20.99
CA ILE A 438 -1.71 -44.31 21.99
C ILE A 438 -1.64 -43.66 23.38
N GLU A 439 -2.80 -43.24 23.91
CA GLU A 439 -2.94 -42.70 25.26
C GLU A 439 -4.05 -43.44 26.02
N GLY A 440 -3.78 -43.89 27.26
CA GLY A 440 -4.79 -44.52 28.12
C GLY A 440 -5.46 -45.79 27.56
N GLY A 441 -4.91 -46.41 26.51
CA GLY A 441 -5.54 -47.54 25.79
C GLY A 441 -6.55 -47.10 24.72
N GLN A 442 -6.52 -45.84 24.31
CA GLN A 442 -7.26 -45.24 23.20
C GLN A 442 -6.27 -44.64 22.20
N VAL A 443 -6.71 -44.40 20.97
CA VAL A 443 -5.93 -43.65 19.96
C VAL A 443 -6.82 -42.56 19.34
N SER A 444 -6.29 -41.35 19.21
CA SER A 444 -7.01 -40.24 18.58
C SER A 444 -6.79 -40.26 17.07
N VAL A 445 -7.86 -40.10 16.29
CA VAL A 445 -7.82 -40.26 14.83
C VAL A 445 -8.47 -39.05 14.15
N GLY A 446 -7.69 -38.31 13.37
CA GLY A 446 -8.18 -37.17 12.59
C GLY A 446 -9.04 -37.61 11.40
N TYR A 447 -10.18 -36.94 11.18
CA TYR A 447 -11.05 -37.25 10.04
C TYR A 447 -11.71 -36.01 9.44
N LYS A 448 -12.16 -36.13 8.18
CA LYS A 448 -13.08 -35.18 7.54
C LYS A 448 -14.24 -35.87 6.85
N VAL A 449 -15.31 -35.12 6.64
CA VAL A 449 -16.60 -35.60 6.09
C VAL A 449 -16.98 -34.73 4.90
N VAL A 450 -17.11 -35.35 3.73
CA VAL A 450 -17.47 -34.63 2.49
C VAL A 450 -18.91 -34.89 2.07
N ASN A 451 -19.63 -33.80 1.77
CA ASN A 451 -21.02 -33.85 1.32
C ASN A 451 -21.15 -34.39 -0.11
N GLN A 452 -22.38 -34.46 -0.66
CA GLN A 452 -22.58 -35.03 -2.00
C GLN A 452 -21.87 -34.27 -3.14
N TYR A 453 -21.50 -33.02 -2.90
CA TYR A 453 -20.83 -32.12 -3.84
C TYR A 453 -19.30 -32.16 -3.72
N GLY A 454 -18.77 -32.67 -2.60
CA GLY A 454 -17.33 -32.72 -2.31
C GLY A 454 -16.82 -31.56 -1.43
N GLU A 455 -17.72 -30.77 -0.83
CA GLU A 455 -17.34 -29.80 0.20
C GLU A 455 -17.14 -30.54 1.54
N ASP A 456 -16.10 -30.17 2.29
CA ASP A 456 -15.94 -30.56 3.68
C ASP A 456 -17.00 -29.88 4.55
N VAL A 457 -17.68 -30.64 5.39
CA VAL A 457 -18.72 -30.15 6.33
C VAL A 457 -18.31 -30.28 7.80
N THR A 458 -17.12 -30.81 8.06
CA THR A 458 -16.49 -30.90 9.40
C THR A 458 -15.42 -29.82 9.54
N LYS A 459 -15.27 -29.22 10.72
CA LYS A 459 -14.28 -28.16 10.98
C LYS A 459 -12.90 -28.70 11.41
N PHE A 460 -12.53 -29.86 10.88
CA PHE A 460 -11.55 -30.79 11.46
C PHE A 460 -11.97 -31.28 12.85
N GLU A 461 -12.12 -32.60 13.00
CA GLU A 461 -12.39 -33.23 14.29
C GLU A 461 -11.55 -34.51 14.43
N THR A 462 -11.22 -34.86 15.66
CA THR A 462 -10.68 -36.17 16.02
C THR A 462 -11.78 -37.10 16.52
N VAL A 463 -11.47 -38.39 16.54
CA VAL A 463 -12.32 -39.41 17.18
C VAL A 463 -11.47 -40.39 17.99
N GLU A 464 -11.83 -40.53 19.27
CA GLU A 464 -11.20 -41.46 20.21
C GLU A 464 -11.61 -42.92 19.95
N VAL A 465 -10.69 -43.71 19.42
CA VAL A 465 -10.88 -45.13 19.12
C VAL A 465 -10.36 -45.98 20.28
N SER A 466 -11.14 -46.97 20.72
CA SER A 466 -10.73 -47.93 21.76
C SER A 466 -11.17 -49.35 21.40
N VAL A 467 -10.45 -50.35 21.88
CA VAL A 467 -10.85 -51.77 21.76
C VAL A 467 -12.14 -52.12 22.50
N LYS A 468 -12.61 -51.30 23.45
CA LYS A 468 -13.82 -51.56 24.25
C LYS A 468 -15.07 -50.87 23.72
N GLY A 469 -15.48 -51.29 22.52
CA GLY A 469 -16.83 -51.10 22.00
C GLY A 469 -17.06 -49.80 21.22
N ALA A 470 -18.16 -49.80 20.47
CA ALA A 470 -18.57 -48.68 19.62
C ALA A 470 -19.02 -47.48 20.47
N LYS A 471 -18.27 -46.37 20.41
CA LYS A 471 -18.78 -45.04 20.78
C LYS A 471 -19.57 -44.44 19.61
N GLU A 472 -20.69 -43.79 19.92
CA GLU A 472 -21.30 -42.82 19.00
C GLU A 472 -20.61 -41.46 19.22
N VAL A 473 -20.30 -40.73 18.14
CA VAL A 473 -19.56 -39.47 18.20
C VAL A 473 -20.54 -38.31 17.97
N SER A 474 -20.72 -37.48 18.97
CA SER A 474 -21.73 -36.40 18.99
C SER A 474 -21.24 -35.10 18.37
N ASN A 475 -21.07 -35.07 17.04
CA ASN A 475 -21.06 -33.81 16.28
C ASN A 475 -22.40 -33.54 15.59
N THR A 476 -22.50 -32.42 14.85
CA THR A 476 -23.68 -31.52 14.85
C THR A 476 -24.96 -32.01 14.14
N ASP A 477 -25.03 -33.28 13.75
CA ASP A 477 -26.26 -33.94 13.28
C ASP A 477 -26.49 -35.34 13.91
N GLY A 478 -25.63 -35.79 14.85
CA GLY A 478 -25.83 -36.98 15.69
C GLY A 478 -25.72 -38.33 14.97
N GLN A 479 -24.84 -38.46 13.97
CA GLN A 479 -24.90 -39.55 12.99
C GLN A 479 -23.59 -40.31 12.72
N LEU A 480 -22.47 -40.05 13.41
CA LEU A 480 -21.24 -40.86 13.28
C LEU A 480 -21.13 -41.92 14.37
N VAL A 481 -20.79 -43.15 13.97
CA VAL A 481 -20.59 -44.31 14.84
C VAL A 481 -19.27 -44.97 14.49
N LEU A 482 -18.44 -45.23 15.50
CA LEU A 482 -17.28 -46.12 15.38
C LEU A 482 -17.77 -47.56 15.29
N THR A 483 -17.47 -48.26 14.19
CA THR A 483 -17.86 -49.67 14.05
C THR A 483 -16.67 -50.57 13.76
N LYS A 484 -16.15 -51.17 14.84
CA LYS A 484 -15.15 -52.25 14.89
C LYS A 484 -13.68 -51.81 14.94
N VAL A 485 -12.94 -52.51 15.80
CA VAL A 485 -11.51 -52.77 15.74
C VAL A 485 -11.40 -54.30 15.83
N ASP A 486 -10.70 -54.95 14.93
CA ASP A 486 -10.41 -56.39 15.00
C ASP A 486 -9.00 -56.62 15.57
N GLY A 487 -8.82 -57.70 16.36
CA GLY A 487 -7.51 -58.31 16.58
C GLY A 487 -6.98 -58.34 18.03
N ALA A 488 -7.20 -57.30 18.84
CA ALA A 488 -6.53 -57.14 20.14
C ALA A 488 -7.48 -57.01 21.34
N ASN A 489 -7.03 -57.46 22.52
CA ASN A 489 -7.69 -57.20 23.81
C ASN A 489 -7.32 -55.82 24.40
N ASP A 490 -6.19 -55.29 23.96
CA ASP A 490 -5.51 -54.09 24.42
C ASP A 490 -4.64 -53.54 23.27
N LEU A 491 -4.84 -52.27 22.89
CA LEU A 491 -4.04 -51.60 21.85
C LEU A 491 -2.60 -51.38 22.31
N LYS A 492 -1.64 -51.48 21.38
CA LYS A 492 -0.21 -51.24 21.60
C LYS A 492 0.44 -50.58 20.38
N ALA A 493 1.53 -49.85 20.61
CA ALA A 493 2.36 -49.36 19.53
C ALA A 493 2.94 -50.52 18.69
N GLY A 494 2.86 -50.37 17.37
CA GLY A 494 3.17 -51.42 16.39
C GLY A 494 1.94 -52.21 15.92
N ASP A 495 0.79 -52.11 16.59
CA ASP A 495 -0.46 -52.69 16.08
C ASP A 495 -0.90 -51.94 14.82
N GLN A 496 -1.35 -52.67 13.79
CA GLN A 496 -2.09 -52.08 12.68
C GLN A 496 -3.58 -52.32 12.90
N ILE A 497 -4.38 -51.24 12.94
CA ILE A 497 -5.82 -51.32 13.18
C ILE A 497 -6.62 -50.69 12.04
N ASP A 498 -7.66 -51.41 11.60
CA ASP A 498 -8.62 -50.91 10.62
C ASP A 498 -9.67 -50.03 11.30
N VAL A 499 -9.40 -48.72 11.39
CA VAL A 499 -10.40 -47.77 11.90
C VAL A 499 -11.49 -47.58 10.87
N THR A 500 -12.72 -47.93 11.24
CA THR A 500 -13.90 -47.76 10.40
C THR A 500 -14.86 -46.73 10.99
N LEU A 501 -14.96 -45.59 10.31
CA LEU A 501 -15.94 -44.54 10.60
C LEU A 501 -17.18 -44.74 9.73
N PHE A 502 -18.36 -44.78 10.34
CA PHE A 502 -19.62 -45.08 9.67
C PHE A 502 -20.69 -44.01 9.96
N HIS A 503 -21.21 -43.40 8.90
CA HIS A 503 -22.28 -42.41 8.98
C HIS A 503 -23.66 -43.08 8.93
N LYS A 504 -24.30 -43.15 10.10
CA LYS A 504 -25.50 -43.93 10.46
C LYS A 504 -26.69 -43.75 9.52
N ALA A 505 -26.92 -42.55 8.99
CA ALA A 505 -28.06 -42.27 8.11
C ALA A 505 -27.79 -42.55 6.63
N THR A 506 -26.61 -42.19 6.11
CA THR A 506 -26.27 -42.35 4.68
C THR A 506 -25.67 -43.71 4.35
N LYS A 507 -25.25 -44.46 5.39
CA LYS A 507 -24.50 -45.73 5.29
C LYS A 507 -23.11 -45.58 4.63
N THR A 508 -22.65 -44.35 4.45
CA THR A 508 -21.26 -44.05 4.07
C THR A 508 -20.33 -44.60 5.15
N SER A 509 -19.26 -45.26 4.75
CA SER A 509 -18.15 -45.62 5.62
C SER A 509 -16.83 -45.28 4.95
N ALA A 510 -15.82 -45.06 5.78
CA ALA A 510 -14.42 -45.13 5.39
C ALA A 510 -13.69 -46.04 6.37
N THR A 511 -12.92 -46.97 5.83
CA THR A 511 -11.99 -47.80 6.58
C THR A 511 -10.58 -47.44 6.14
N LYS A 512 -9.68 -47.21 7.10
CA LYS A 512 -8.26 -47.01 6.85
C LYS A 512 -7.48 -47.80 7.90
N THR A 513 -6.56 -48.64 7.43
CA THR A 513 -5.55 -49.24 8.29
C THR A 513 -4.63 -48.12 8.75
N ILE A 514 -4.60 -47.84 10.04
CA ILE A 514 -3.66 -46.91 10.66
C ILE A 514 -2.70 -47.71 11.54
N THR A 515 -1.46 -47.24 11.64
CA THR A 515 -0.50 -47.82 12.59
C THR A 515 -0.70 -47.14 13.95
N VAL A 516 -0.97 -47.93 14.98
CA VAL A 516 -0.91 -47.46 16.37
C VAL A 516 0.55 -47.25 16.73
N THR A 517 0.90 -46.10 17.29
CA THR A 517 2.30 -45.74 17.49
C THR A 517 2.59 -45.26 18.92
N ASN A 518 3.86 -45.40 19.31
CA ASN A 518 4.52 -44.55 20.30
C ASN A 518 5.40 -43.53 19.54
N GLU A 519 5.08 -43.25 18.28
CA GLU A 519 5.86 -42.34 17.46
C GLU A 519 5.47 -40.91 17.80
N ASN A 520 6.47 -40.05 17.66
CA ASN A 520 6.44 -38.70 18.15
C ASN A 520 5.72 -37.78 17.14
N PHE A 521 5.17 -36.67 17.61
CA PHE A 521 4.50 -35.70 16.76
C PHE A 521 5.52 -34.79 16.09
N GLU A 522 5.66 -34.93 14.77
CA GLU A 522 6.48 -34.04 13.92
C GLU A 522 5.67 -32.80 13.52
N LEU A 523 6.26 -31.61 13.72
CA LEU A 523 5.72 -30.30 13.35
C LEU A 523 6.77 -29.47 12.61
N THR A 524 6.38 -28.90 11.46
CA THR A 524 7.19 -27.90 10.75
C THR A 524 6.68 -26.50 11.03
N VAL A 525 7.50 -25.66 11.64
CA VAL A 525 7.24 -24.23 11.82
C VAL A 525 8.02 -23.46 10.77
N MET A 526 7.32 -22.95 9.75
CA MET A 526 7.86 -21.92 8.87
C MET A 526 7.68 -20.55 9.52
N HIS A 527 8.68 -19.68 9.45
CA HIS A 527 8.60 -18.36 10.07
C HIS A 527 9.28 -17.25 9.27
N THR A 528 8.75 -16.04 9.47
CA THR A 528 9.33 -14.76 9.03
C THR A 528 9.29 -13.74 10.17
N ASN A 529 10.21 -12.78 10.14
CA ASN A 529 10.37 -11.71 11.12
C ASN A 529 11.09 -10.54 10.43
N ASP A 530 10.94 -9.32 10.97
CA ASP A 530 11.70 -8.12 10.57
C ASP A 530 11.67 -7.87 9.05
N THR A 531 10.51 -8.14 8.44
CA THR A 531 10.35 -8.22 6.99
C THR A 531 10.26 -6.84 6.33
N HIS A 532 9.90 -5.81 7.11
CA HIS A 532 10.12 -4.39 6.84
C HIS A 532 9.76 -3.96 5.41
N ALA A 533 8.56 -4.33 4.96
CA ALA A 533 8.02 -4.09 3.63
C ALA A 533 8.97 -4.43 2.44
N HIS A 534 9.89 -5.39 2.59
CA HIS A 534 10.77 -5.85 1.51
C HIS A 534 10.03 -6.84 0.60
N LEU A 535 9.44 -6.32 -0.48
CA LEU A 535 8.59 -7.08 -1.40
C LEU A 535 9.26 -7.51 -2.71
N ASP A 536 10.49 -7.09 -3.02
CA ASP A 536 11.18 -7.48 -4.27
C ASP A 536 11.57 -8.98 -4.35
N ASN A 537 11.45 -9.72 -3.25
CA ASN A 537 11.64 -11.18 -3.15
C ASN A 537 10.34 -11.93 -2.79
N ILE A 538 9.19 -11.25 -2.65
CA ILE A 538 7.92 -11.85 -2.16
C ILE A 538 7.45 -13.05 -2.99
N ALA A 539 7.70 -13.02 -4.30
CA ALA A 539 7.35 -14.09 -5.20
C ALA A 539 8.18 -15.37 -4.96
N ARG A 540 9.46 -15.23 -4.56
CA ARG A 540 10.31 -16.36 -4.16
C ARG A 540 9.95 -16.88 -2.77
N ARG A 541 9.61 -15.98 -1.83
CA ARG A 541 9.07 -16.33 -0.51
C ARG A 541 7.81 -17.20 -0.63
N ILE A 542 6.89 -16.83 -1.52
CA ILE A 542 5.66 -17.58 -1.78
C ILE A 542 5.94 -18.94 -2.44
N THR A 543 6.91 -19.05 -3.35
CA THR A 543 7.36 -20.35 -3.88
C THR A 543 7.94 -21.23 -2.77
N ALA A 544 8.86 -20.71 -1.95
CA ALA A 544 9.49 -21.45 -0.86
C ALA A 544 8.46 -22.02 0.13
N ILE A 545 7.47 -21.21 0.54
CA ILE A 545 6.38 -21.66 1.43
C ILE A 545 5.54 -22.77 0.76
N LYS A 546 5.28 -22.66 -0.55
CA LYS A 546 4.56 -23.71 -1.32
C LYS A 546 5.37 -24.99 -1.47
N GLU A 547 6.70 -24.90 -1.51
CA GLU A 547 7.61 -26.05 -1.55
C GLU A 547 7.67 -26.76 -0.19
N VAL A 548 7.90 -26.03 0.91
CA VAL A 548 7.91 -26.61 2.27
C VAL A 548 6.56 -27.26 2.63
N ARG A 549 5.41 -26.59 2.37
CA ARG A 549 4.07 -27.16 2.62
C ARG A 549 3.73 -28.39 1.76
N LYS A 550 4.45 -28.62 0.66
CA LYS A 550 4.28 -29.81 -0.19
C LYS A 550 5.06 -31.00 0.35
N GLU A 551 6.16 -30.75 1.07
CA GLU A 551 6.97 -31.78 1.70
C GLU A 551 6.39 -32.12 3.09
N ASN A 552 6.03 -31.11 3.88
CA ASN A 552 5.61 -31.28 5.29
C ASN A 552 4.15 -30.83 5.49
N GLN A 553 3.24 -31.82 5.61
CA GLN A 553 1.80 -31.56 5.75
C GLN A 553 1.40 -30.98 7.12
N ASN A 554 2.07 -31.42 8.18
CA ASN A 554 1.91 -30.87 9.53
C ASN A 554 2.74 -29.60 9.67
N SER A 555 2.31 -28.51 9.04
CA SER A 555 3.07 -27.26 9.00
C SER A 555 2.27 -25.99 9.33
N LEU A 556 2.93 -25.09 10.06
CA LEU A 556 2.47 -23.74 10.41
C LEU A 556 3.30 -22.69 9.65
N LEU A 557 2.68 -21.54 9.32
CA LEU A 557 3.37 -20.34 8.85
C LEU A 557 3.11 -19.17 9.80
N LEU A 558 4.14 -18.72 10.51
CA LEU A 558 4.05 -17.67 11.53
C LEU A 558 4.84 -16.42 11.12
N ASP A 559 4.41 -15.25 11.60
CA ASP A 559 5.17 -13.99 11.47
C ASP A 559 5.42 -13.35 12.84
N ALA A 560 6.69 -13.09 13.16
CA ALA A 560 7.13 -12.57 14.45
C ALA A 560 7.18 -11.03 14.53
N GLY A 561 6.50 -10.34 13.62
CA GLY A 561 6.35 -8.88 13.66
C GLY A 561 7.36 -8.10 12.82
N ASP A 562 7.18 -6.79 12.81
CA ASP A 562 7.89 -5.80 11.99
C ASP A 562 7.81 -6.11 10.49
N VAL A 563 6.57 -6.30 10.04
CA VAL A 563 6.17 -6.20 8.63
C VAL A 563 6.19 -4.75 8.17
N PHE A 564 5.92 -3.82 9.08
CA PHE A 564 5.85 -2.37 8.82
C PHE A 564 7.24 -1.71 8.68
N SER A 565 7.22 -0.45 8.23
CA SER A 565 8.40 0.39 7.97
C SER A 565 9.33 -0.16 6.88
N GLY A 566 10.59 0.28 6.84
CA GLY A 566 11.64 -0.26 5.97
C GLY A 566 11.72 0.28 4.55
N THR A 567 10.66 0.15 3.72
CA THR A 567 10.70 0.53 2.30
C THR A 567 9.58 1.45 1.82
N LEU A 568 9.75 1.94 0.59
CA LEU A 568 8.76 2.69 -0.19
C LEU A 568 7.41 1.97 -0.36
N TYR A 569 7.37 0.64 -0.25
CA TYR A 569 6.11 -0.10 -0.21
C TYR A 569 5.31 0.27 1.05
N PHE A 570 5.96 0.42 2.21
CA PHE A 570 5.31 0.93 3.40
C PHE A 570 4.89 2.40 3.26
N ASN A 571 5.78 3.28 2.78
CA ASN A 571 5.45 4.72 2.64
C ASN A 571 4.26 4.96 1.68
N GLN A 572 4.08 4.13 0.65
CA GLN A 572 3.01 4.24 -0.33
C GLN A 572 1.74 3.43 0.02
N TYR A 573 1.85 2.32 0.75
CA TYR A 573 0.72 1.39 0.98
C TYR A 573 0.41 1.07 2.45
N THR A 574 1.19 1.55 3.41
CA THR A 574 0.98 1.43 4.87
C THR A 574 0.57 0.00 5.29
N GLY A 575 1.44 -0.97 5.00
CA GLY A 575 1.25 -2.41 5.26
C GLY A 575 0.24 -3.13 4.34
N GLN A 576 -0.58 -2.41 3.57
CA GLN A 576 -1.60 -3.01 2.69
C GLN A 576 -1.04 -3.59 1.38
N ALA A 577 0.28 -3.57 1.19
CA ALA A 577 0.97 -4.30 0.14
C ALA A 577 1.29 -5.72 0.62
N ASP A 578 2.02 -5.79 1.72
CA ASP A 578 2.47 -6.98 2.44
C ASP A 578 1.30 -7.86 2.83
N LEU A 579 0.25 -7.24 3.38
CA LEU A 579 -0.97 -7.91 3.79
C LEU A 579 -1.67 -8.68 2.66
N GLU A 580 -1.59 -8.22 1.41
CA GLU A 580 -2.17 -8.96 0.27
C GLU A 580 -1.45 -10.29 0.08
N PHE A 581 -0.12 -10.30 0.20
CA PHE A 581 0.71 -11.49 0.02
C PHE A 581 0.59 -12.44 1.21
N MET A 582 0.54 -11.92 2.44
CA MET A 582 0.24 -12.73 3.65
C MET A 582 -1.16 -13.35 3.54
N ASN A 583 -2.15 -12.60 3.05
CA ASN A 583 -3.51 -13.06 2.76
C ASN A 583 -3.63 -13.98 1.53
N LEU A 584 -2.62 -14.05 0.67
CA LEU A 584 -2.58 -14.91 -0.51
C LEU A 584 -2.01 -16.29 -0.15
N ILE A 585 -0.92 -16.31 0.62
CA ILE A 585 -0.28 -17.56 1.06
C ILE A 585 -0.95 -18.18 2.29
N GLY A 586 -1.62 -17.36 3.12
CA GLY A 586 -2.29 -17.80 4.34
C GLY A 586 -1.30 -18.10 5.46
N TYR A 587 -0.97 -17.07 6.23
CA TYR A 587 -0.33 -17.20 7.54
C TYR A 587 -1.31 -17.80 8.57
N ASP A 588 -0.78 -18.48 9.57
CA ASP A 588 -1.55 -19.13 10.63
C ASP A 588 -1.73 -18.25 11.87
N ALA A 589 -0.73 -17.42 12.19
CA ALA A 589 -0.80 -16.33 13.15
C ALA A 589 0.31 -15.28 12.88
N MET A 590 0.17 -14.11 13.47
CA MET A 590 1.19 -13.04 13.52
C MET A 590 1.22 -12.42 14.94
N THR A 591 2.39 -12.02 15.43
CA THR A 591 2.49 -11.06 16.56
C THR A 591 2.86 -9.67 16.08
N PHE A 592 2.76 -8.66 16.96
CA PHE A 592 3.15 -7.29 16.61
C PHE A 592 4.61 -7.05 17.01
N GLY A 593 5.37 -6.40 16.13
CA GLY A 593 6.61 -5.73 16.52
C GLY A 593 6.41 -4.24 16.84
N ASN A 594 7.51 -3.54 17.10
CA ASN A 594 7.47 -2.10 17.39
C ASN A 594 7.09 -1.24 16.17
N HIS A 595 7.58 -1.58 14.97
CA HIS A 595 7.34 -0.78 13.77
C HIS A 595 5.90 -0.91 13.26
N GLU A 596 5.13 -1.93 13.70
CA GLU A 596 3.66 -1.96 13.52
C GLU A 596 2.94 -0.72 14.10
N PHE A 597 3.56 -0.04 15.07
CA PHE A 597 3.03 1.15 15.73
C PHE A 597 3.57 2.48 15.15
N ASP A 598 4.43 2.48 14.12
CA ASP A 598 5.07 3.68 13.53
C ASP A 598 4.07 4.79 13.19
N LEU A 599 2.95 4.40 12.58
CA LEU A 599 1.89 5.30 12.11
C LEU A 599 0.70 5.36 13.09
N GLY A 600 0.90 4.87 14.31
CA GLY A 600 -0.11 4.76 15.37
C GLY A 600 -1.19 3.70 15.10
N THR A 601 -1.99 3.45 16.14
CA THR A 601 -2.99 2.37 16.17
C THR A 601 -4.08 2.48 15.11
N GLU A 602 -4.32 3.65 14.50
CA GLU A 602 -5.25 3.80 13.37
C GLU A 602 -4.81 2.98 12.14
N LYS A 603 -3.53 2.97 11.79
CA LYS A 603 -3.04 2.26 10.60
C LYS A 603 -2.82 0.78 10.87
N LEU A 604 -2.41 0.43 12.09
CA LEU A 604 -2.42 -0.95 12.56
C LEU A 604 -3.84 -1.55 12.55
N ALA A 605 -4.86 -0.79 12.96
CA ALA A 605 -6.25 -1.24 12.90
C ALA A 605 -6.77 -1.45 11.46
N ASP A 606 -6.32 -0.65 10.49
CA ASP A 606 -6.63 -0.89 9.07
C ASP A 606 -5.96 -2.18 8.53
N PHE A 607 -4.79 -2.56 9.05
CA PHE A 607 -4.10 -3.82 8.73
C PHE A 607 -4.77 -5.03 9.40
N VAL A 608 -4.94 -5.01 10.73
CA VAL A 608 -5.58 -6.08 11.52
C VAL A 608 -6.94 -6.46 10.92
N LYS A 609 -7.81 -5.46 10.72
CA LYS A 609 -9.15 -5.61 10.12
C LYS A 609 -9.18 -6.31 8.75
N ASN A 610 -8.13 -6.15 7.96
CA ASN A 610 -8.04 -6.65 6.60
C ASN A 610 -7.28 -8.00 6.51
N ALA A 611 -6.75 -8.51 7.63
CA ALA A 611 -6.07 -9.80 7.69
C ALA A 611 -7.03 -10.98 7.57
N LYS A 612 -6.58 -12.05 6.93
CA LYS A 612 -7.26 -13.36 6.88
C LYS A 612 -6.81 -14.31 7.99
N PHE A 613 -5.83 -13.90 8.79
CA PHE A 613 -5.25 -14.63 9.91
C PHE A 613 -5.52 -13.91 11.25
N PRO A 614 -5.50 -14.62 12.40
CA PRO A 614 -5.58 -14.02 13.72
C PRO A 614 -4.25 -13.39 14.14
N PHE A 615 -4.31 -12.51 15.14
CA PHE A 615 -3.12 -11.98 15.82
C PHE A 615 -3.02 -12.56 17.22
N VAL A 616 -1.80 -12.86 17.66
CA VAL A 616 -1.48 -13.25 19.04
C VAL A 616 -0.60 -12.19 19.68
N CYS A 617 -1.01 -11.70 20.84
CA CYS A 617 -0.23 -10.76 21.65
C CYS A 617 -0.78 -10.78 23.09
N ALA A 618 -0.05 -11.43 24.00
CA ALA A 618 -0.45 -11.64 25.38
C ALA A 618 -0.12 -10.44 26.27
N ASN A 619 1.04 -9.80 26.08
CA ASN A 619 1.51 -8.71 26.94
C ASN A 619 1.14 -7.30 26.47
N VAL A 620 0.33 -7.14 25.41
CA VAL A 620 -0.16 -5.82 24.99
C VAL A 620 -1.67 -5.72 25.13
N ASN A 621 -2.11 -4.81 25.99
CA ASN A 621 -3.50 -4.57 26.31
C ASN A 621 -4.02 -3.36 25.52
N PHE A 622 -4.98 -3.61 24.63
CA PHE A 622 -5.57 -2.61 23.74
C PHE A 622 -6.95 -2.13 24.19
N SER A 623 -7.40 -2.49 25.41
CA SER A 623 -8.75 -2.18 25.90
C SER A 623 -9.06 -0.68 25.93
N ASN A 624 -8.03 0.13 26.20
CA ASN A 624 -8.11 1.59 26.29
C ASN A 624 -7.85 2.30 24.95
N ASP A 625 -7.41 1.61 23.91
CA ASP A 625 -7.10 2.22 22.61
C ASP A 625 -8.36 2.70 21.88
N THR A 626 -8.20 3.68 20.99
CA THR A 626 -9.29 4.24 20.20
C THR A 626 -9.73 3.34 19.03
N TYR A 627 -8.81 2.59 18.43
CA TYR A 627 -8.99 1.93 17.13
C TYR A 627 -8.95 0.40 17.19
N LEU A 628 -8.10 -0.18 18.03
CA LEU A 628 -7.83 -1.63 18.12
C LEU A 628 -8.76 -2.36 19.09
N LYS A 629 -9.37 -1.67 20.07
CA LYS A 629 -10.28 -2.26 21.07
C LYS A 629 -11.49 -3.03 20.53
N SER A 630 -11.88 -2.85 19.26
CA SER A 630 -12.96 -3.66 18.65
C SER A 630 -12.47 -5.01 18.11
N TYR A 631 -11.17 -5.12 17.82
CA TYR A 631 -10.52 -6.34 17.33
C TYR A 631 -9.89 -7.13 18.49
N PHE A 632 -9.42 -6.45 19.53
CA PHE A 632 -8.90 -7.05 20.76
C PHE A 632 -9.94 -7.84 21.55
N LYS A 633 -9.54 -9.04 21.98
CA LYS A 633 -10.28 -9.92 22.89
C LYS A 633 -9.53 -10.15 24.21
N GLY A 634 -8.20 -10.23 24.16
CA GLY A 634 -7.35 -10.45 25.34
C GLY A 634 -7.49 -11.84 25.99
N GLU A 635 -8.08 -12.80 25.30
CA GLU A 635 -8.40 -14.15 25.78
C GLU A 635 -7.70 -15.24 24.94
N SER A 636 -7.59 -16.45 25.50
CA SER A 636 -7.18 -17.66 24.75
C SER A 636 -8.37 -18.22 23.96
N THR A 637 -8.15 -18.76 22.76
CA THR A 637 -9.24 -19.42 22.00
C THR A 637 -8.82 -20.57 21.08
N GLN A 638 -9.71 -21.57 20.98
CA GLN A 638 -9.66 -22.64 19.96
C GLN A 638 -10.43 -22.26 18.68
N THR A 639 -11.07 -21.09 18.62
CA THR A 639 -11.92 -20.66 17.48
C THR A 639 -11.56 -19.26 16.99
N ALA A 640 -10.25 -19.01 16.88
CA ALA A 640 -9.68 -17.74 16.44
C ALA A 640 -10.24 -17.29 15.09
N LYS A 641 -10.52 -15.99 14.95
CA LYS A 641 -11.00 -15.38 13.72
C LYS A 641 -9.92 -14.49 13.08
N SER A 642 -9.95 -14.47 11.76
CA SER A 642 -9.25 -13.51 10.92
C SER A 642 -9.47 -12.06 11.40
N GLY A 643 -8.39 -11.32 11.62
CA GLY A 643 -8.45 -9.91 12.03
C GLY A 643 -9.00 -9.63 13.42
N GLU A 644 -8.94 -10.61 14.33
CA GLU A 644 -9.12 -10.41 15.77
C GLU A 644 -7.81 -10.70 16.52
N ILE A 645 -7.62 -10.07 17.69
CA ILE A 645 -6.38 -10.11 18.48
C ILE A 645 -6.65 -10.85 19.80
N TYR A 646 -5.91 -11.92 20.03
CA TYR A 646 -6.02 -12.84 21.18
C TYR A 646 -4.74 -12.81 22.02
N SER A 647 -4.80 -13.25 23.29
CA SER A 647 -3.54 -13.49 24.02
C SER A 647 -2.81 -14.71 23.45
N SER A 648 -3.59 -15.75 23.14
CA SER A 648 -3.14 -17.00 22.56
C SER A 648 -4.23 -17.66 21.72
N ILE A 649 -3.83 -18.53 20.80
CA ILE A 649 -4.71 -19.40 20.04
C ILE A 649 -4.27 -20.85 20.22
N VAL A 650 -5.20 -21.78 20.07
CA VAL A 650 -4.92 -23.22 20.03
C VAL A 650 -5.29 -23.75 18.64
N LYS A 651 -4.33 -24.39 17.99
CA LYS A 651 -4.46 -25.04 16.68
C LYS A 651 -4.51 -26.54 16.90
N SER A 652 -5.38 -27.26 16.17
CA SER A 652 -5.27 -28.71 16.06
C SER A 652 -4.53 -29.07 14.76
N ILE A 653 -3.54 -29.94 14.86
CA ILE A 653 -2.66 -30.36 13.75
C ILE A 653 -2.49 -31.88 13.88
N ASP A 654 -2.98 -32.63 12.88
CA ASP A 654 -3.11 -34.10 12.91
C ASP A 654 -3.73 -34.68 14.20
N GLY A 655 -4.59 -33.89 14.85
CA GLY A 655 -5.27 -34.21 16.10
C GLY A 655 -4.61 -33.64 17.37
N GLU A 656 -3.28 -33.49 17.37
CA GLU A 656 -2.54 -32.86 18.46
C GLU A 656 -2.92 -31.38 18.63
N LYS A 657 -2.81 -30.86 19.85
CA LYS A 657 -3.01 -29.42 20.15
C LYS A 657 -1.68 -28.70 20.23
N VAL A 658 -1.54 -27.64 19.44
CA VAL A 658 -0.43 -26.69 19.52
C VAL A 658 -0.96 -25.34 19.98
N GLY A 659 -0.48 -24.86 21.13
CA GLY A 659 -0.74 -23.51 21.63
C GLY A 659 0.23 -22.52 21.00
N ILE A 660 -0.27 -21.35 20.61
CA ILE A 660 0.54 -20.26 20.06
C ILE A 660 0.15 -18.98 20.79
N PHE A 661 1.10 -18.34 21.46
CA PHE A 661 0.90 -17.04 22.11
C PHE A 661 1.94 -16.03 21.63
N GLY A 662 1.65 -14.73 21.76
CA GLY A 662 2.50 -13.68 21.21
C GLY A 662 3.05 -12.71 22.25
N LEU A 663 4.19 -12.08 21.98
CA LEU A 663 4.80 -11.06 22.85
C LEU A 663 5.43 -9.94 22.02
N THR A 664 5.36 -8.70 22.53
CA THR A 664 5.98 -7.51 21.92
C THR A 664 6.81 -6.77 22.96
N THR A 665 8.03 -6.32 22.61
CA THR A 665 8.94 -5.62 23.53
C THR A 665 8.30 -4.39 24.16
N ALA A 666 8.49 -4.22 25.47
CA ALA A 666 8.05 -3.05 26.21
C ALA A 666 8.68 -1.74 25.70
N GLU A 667 9.83 -1.81 25.03
CA GLU A 667 10.54 -0.66 24.42
C GLU A 667 9.76 0.04 23.31
N THR A 668 8.74 -0.62 22.74
CA THR A 668 7.79 -0.05 21.77
C THR A 668 7.19 1.27 22.25
N LYS A 669 7.11 1.50 23.57
CA LYS A 669 6.72 2.77 24.21
C LYS A 669 7.61 3.96 23.82
N ASP A 670 8.90 3.73 23.64
CA ASP A 670 9.95 4.74 23.50
C ASP A 670 10.55 4.79 22.08
N ILE A 671 10.54 3.66 21.35
CA ILE A 671 11.08 3.52 19.99
C ILE A 671 10.03 3.64 18.87
N SER A 672 8.74 3.74 19.21
CA SER A 672 7.63 3.81 18.24
C SER A 672 6.50 4.75 18.69
N SER A 673 5.29 4.65 18.11
CA SER A 673 4.14 5.53 18.39
C SER A 673 2.84 4.81 18.83
N PRO A 674 2.86 3.87 19.81
CA PRO A 674 1.66 3.14 20.25
C PRO A 674 0.62 4.05 20.93
N GLY A 675 1.06 5.08 21.65
CA GLY A 675 0.20 6.05 22.32
C GLY A 675 -0.43 5.54 23.64
N ALA A 676 -0.93 6.47 24.44
CA ALA A 676 -1.34 6.23 25.84
C ALA A 676 -2.63 5.40 26.04
N GLY A 677 -3.16 4.76 24.99
CA GLY A 677 -4.27 3.79 25.06
C GLY A 677 -3.81 2.33 24.94
N VAL A 678 -2.51 2.09 24.76
CA VAL A 678 -1.89 0.78 24.62
C VAL A 678 -0.94 0.56 25.79
N GLU A 679 -1.18 -0.50 26.56
CA GLU A 679 -0.41 -0.84 27.76
C GLU A 679 0.41 -2.10 27.52
N PHE A 680 1.74 -2.01 27.65
CA PHE A 680 2.64 -3.17 27.54
C PHE A 680 2.98 -3.66 28.95
N GLU A 681 2.47 -4.85 29.28
CA GLU A 681 2.62 -5.60 30.52
C GLU A 681 3.97 -6.35 30.55
N GLU A 682 4.40 -6.77 31.74
CA GLU A 682 5.67 -7.48 31.96
C GLU A 682 5.64 -8.88 31.30
N TYR A 683 6.62 -9.17 30.44
CA TYR A 683 6.57 -10.30 29.52
C TYR A 683 6.70 -11.66 30.21
N LEU A 684 7.54 -11.82 31.24
CA LEU A 684 7.76 -13.09 31.92
C LEU A 684 6.52 -13.53 32.70
N ALA A 685 5.97 -12.66 33.54
CA ALA A 685 4.75 -12.92 34.28
C ALA A 685 3.56 -13.21 33.35
N LYS A 686 3.45 -12.47 32.23
CA LYS A 686 2.36 -12.67 31.28
C LYS A 686 2.50 -13.94 30.45
N SER A 687 3.74 -14.31 30.10
CA SER A 687 4.03 -15.57 29.41
C SER A 687 3.68 -16.75 30.29
N GLN A 688 4.14 -16.79 31.55
CA GLN A 688 3.79 -17.88 32.47
C GLN A 688 2.27 -17.94 32.74
N GLN A 689 1.59 -16.79 32.88
CA GLN A 689 0.12 -16.78 32.95
C GLN A 689 -0.53 -17.45 31.73
N THR A 690 0.01 -17.20 30.53
CA THR A 690 -0.55 -17.69 29.26
C THR A 690 -0.24 -19.16 29.02
N VAL A 691 0.98 -19.62 29.35
CA VAL A 691 1.36 -21.04 29.33
C VAL A 691 0.45 -21.85 30.27
N ASN A 692 0.32 -21.45 31.53
CA ASN A 692 -0.54 -22.14 32.50
C ASN A 692 -1.99 -22.23 31.98
N SER A 693 -2.49 -21.18 31.32
CA SER A 693 -3.84 -21.16 30.74
C SER A 693 -3.99 -22.09 29.51
N LEU A 694 -2.90 -22.36 28.78
CA LEU A 694 -2.87 -23.36 27.70
C LEU A 694 -2.80 -24.79 28.28
N GLU A 695 -1.98 -25.01 29.30
CA GLU A 695 -1.91 -26.28 30.05
C GLU A 695 -3.28 -26.66 30.66
N GLU A 696 -4.00 -25.69 31.25
CA GLU A 696 -5.38 -25.87 31.76
C GLU A 696 -6.40 -26.27 30.68
N GLN A 697 -6.13 -25.96 29.39
CA GLN A 697 -6.93 -26.42 28.25
C GLN A 697 -6.48 -27.80 27.71
N GLY A 698 -5.51 -28.43 28.38
CA GLY A 698 -4.87 -29.68 27.96
C GLY A 698 -4.08 -29.51 26.67
N VAL A 699 -3.32 -28.42 26.54
CA VAL A 699 -2.29 -28.23 25.53
C VAL A 699 -0.94 -28.56 26.16
N ASN A 700 -0.13 -29.38 25.50
CA ASN A 700 1.21 -29.75 25.96
C ASN A 700 2.33 -29.42 24.97
N LYS A 701 2.04 -28.62 23.93
CA LYS A 701 3.04 -28.13 22.96
C LYS A 701 2.80 -26.65 22.72
N VAL A 702 3.76 -25.80 23.08
CA VAL A 702 3.57 -24.34 23.18
C VAL A 702 4.65 -23.58 22.41
N ILE A 703 4.19 -22.76 21.47
CA ILE A 703 5.01 -21.83 20.70
C ILE A 703 4.80 -20.41 21.24
N ALA A 704 5.87 -19.76 21.66
CA ALA A 704 5.91 -18.31 21.82
C ALA A 704 6.33 -17.67 20.48
N LEU A 705 5.52 -16.74 19.97
CA LEU A 705 5.79 -15.97 18.75
C LEU A 705 6.15 -14.54 19.18
N THR A 706 7.42 -14.19 19.14
CA THR A 706 7.97 -13.10 19.95
C THR A 706 8.63 -12.00 19.13
N HIS A 707 8.42 -10.77 19.56
CA HIS A 707 9.14 -9.60 19.09
C HIS A 707 9.84 -8.93 20.27
N LEU A 708 10.78 -9.69 20.87
CA LEU A 708 11.51 -9.30 22.09
C LEU A 708 13.02 -9.13 21.86
N GLY A 709 13.55 -9.59 20.73
CA GLY A 709 15.00 -9.65 20.49
C GLY A 709 15.62 -10.93 21.06
N PHE A 710 16.64 -11.46 20.39
CA PHE A 710 17.31 -12.68 20.82
C PHE A 710 18.13 -12.45 22.10
N ASN A 711 18.99 -11.43 22.09
CA ASN A 711 19.90 -11.07 23.18
C ASN A 711 20.51 -9.66 23.01
N ASP A 712 19.70 -8.65 22.67
CA ASP A 712 20.18 -7.26 22.49
C ASP A 712 20.51 -6.52 23.80
N GLY A 713 19.93 -6.96 24.92
CA GLY A 713 20.14 -6.39 26.25
C GLY A 713 19.23 -5.21 26.60
N GLY A 714 18.18 -4.94 25.81
CA GLY A 714 17.25 -3.83 26.04
C GLY A 714 16.38 -3.97 27.30
N GLY A 715 15.96 -5.20 27.62
CA GLY A 715 15.39 -5.57 28.93
C GLY A 715 14.52 -6.82 28.86
N ASP A 716 13.67 -6.89 27.84
CA ASP A 716 12.99 -8.11 27.42
C ASP A 716 13.91 -8.87 26.43
N ASN A 717 13.85 -10.20 26.30
CA ASN A 717 14.51 -10.98 25.23
C ASN A 717 14.13 -12.48 25.25
N ASP A 718 14.32 -13.16 24.11
CA ASP A 718 14.00 -14.57 23.87
C ASP A 718 14.84 -15.53 24.73
N LEU A 719 16.14 -15.27 24.95
CA LEU A 719 16.97 -16.10 25.84
C LEU A 719 16.46 -16.06 27.29
N THR A 720 16.17 -14.87 27.82
CA THR A 720 15.65 -14.70 29.18
C THR A 720 14.25 -15.29 29.31
N LEU A 721 13.41 -15.21 28.26
CA LEU A 721 12.11 -15.88 28.22
C LEU A 721 12.27 -17.41 28.37
N ALA A 722 13.11 -18.03 27.55
CA ALA A 722 13.42 -19.48 27.62
C ALA A 722 14.04 -19.90 28.96
N GLU A 723 14.87 -19.06 29.57
CA GLU A 723 15.48 -19.39 30.87
C GLU A 723 14.51 -19.31 32.06
N LYS A 724 13.40 -18.55 31.94
CA LYS A 724 12.60 -18.13 33.11
C LYS A 724 11.16 -18.60 33.08
N VAL A 725 10.58 -18.89 31.91
CA VAL A 725 9.19 -19.33 31.76
C VAL A 725 9.14 -20.81 31.38
N LYS A 726 8.50 -21.62 32.22
CA LYS A 726 8.40 -23.07 32.02
C LYS A 726 7.18 -23.42 31.19
N GLY A 727 7.27 -24.47 30.38
CA GLY A 727 6.22 -24.90 29.44
C GLY A 727 6.21 -24.11 28.13
N ILE A 728 7.37 -23.58 27.69
CA ILE A 728 7.57 -23.09 26.32
C ILE A 728 8.54 -24.04 25.61
N ASP A 729 8.07 -24.67 24.55
CA ASP A 729 8.87 -25.60 23.75
C ASP A 729 9.66 -24.89 22.65
N VAL A 730 9.02 -23.92 22.00
CA VAL A 730 9.58 -23.21 20.84
C VAL A 730 9.38 -21.70 21.00
N ILE A 731 10.42 -20.93 20.72
CA ILE A 731 10.36 -19.47 20.55
C ILE A 731 10.69 -19.15 19.09
N VAL A 732 9.78 -18.41 18.44
CA VAL A 732 9.93 -17.89 17.08
C VAL A 732 10.04 -16.38 17.17
N GLY A 733 11.27 -15.87 17.10
CA GLY A 733 11.61 -14.49 17.44
C GLY A 733 11.79 -13.53 16.26
N GLY A 734 12.03 -12.26 16.60
CA GLY A 734 12.43 -11.16 15.72
C GLY A 734 13.10 -10.03 16.50
N HIS A 735 12.97 -8.78 16.05
CA HIS A 735 13.47 -7.53 16.64
C HIS A 735 14.98 -7.30 16.52
N SER A 736 15.82 -8.27 16.90
CA SER A 736 17.28 -8.13 16.88
C SER A 736 17.93 -8.51 15.54
N HIS A 737 17.12 -8.94 14.57
CA HIS A 737 17.53 -9.33 13.21
C HIS A 737 18.52 -10.52 13.16
N ASP A 738 18.54 -11.37 14.20
CA ASP A 738 19.56 -12.41 14.35
C ASP A 738 19.49 -13.49 13.25
N LYS A 739 20.66 -13.83 12.69
CA LYS A 739 20.79 -14.89 11.69
C LYS A 739 21.10 -16.24 12.35
N LEU A 740 20.08 -16.86 12.92
CA LEU A 740 20.19 -18.20 13.49
C LEU A 740 20.21 -19.27 12.39
N GLU A 741 21.40 -19.52 11.80
CA GLU A 741 21.65 -20.56 10.78
C GLU A 741 21.26 -21.98 11.23
N LYS A 742 21.15 -22.19 12.54
CA LYS A 742 20.59 -23.37 13.24
C LYS A 742 19.83 -22.90 14.48
N PRO A 743 18.88 -23.70 15.02
CA PRO A 743 18.18 -23.37 16.26
C PRO A 743 19.13 -23.26 17.45
N THR A 744 18.84 -22.32 18.36
CA THR A 744 19.50 -22.25 19.67
C THR A 744 18.67 -23.03 20.68
N VAL A 745 19.28 -23.97 21.41
CA VAL A 745 18.58 -24.78 22.41
C VAL A 745 19.00 -24.35 23.82
N VAL A 746 18.05 -23.81 24.58
CA VAL A 746 18.23 -23.40 25.98
C VAL A 746 17.84 -24.56 26.89
N ASN A 747 18.77 -24.97 27.76
CA ASN A 747 18.56 -25.95 28.82
C ASN A 747 18.91 -25.30 30.15
N THR A 748 17.91 -25.08 31.01
CA THR A 748 18.09 -24.34 32.27
C THR A 748 18.81 -25.15 33.35
N GLU A 749 18.47 -26.43 33.48
CA GLU A 749 19.08 -27.37 34.43
C GLU A 749 19.21 -28.77 33.81
N ALA A 750 20.03 -29.64 34.40
CA ALA A 750 20.23 -31.00 33.92
C ALA A 750 18.97 -31.86 34.10
N GLY A 751 18.23 -32.08 33.02
CA GLY A 751 16.92 -32.77 33.03
C GLY A 751 15.72 -31.84 32.99
N ALA A 752 15.92 -30.53 32.79
CA ALA A 752 14.86 -29.64 32.30
C ALA A 752 14.51 -29.96 30.83
N GLU A 753 13.32 -29.58 30.40
CA GLU A 753 12.92 -29.66 28.99
C GLU A 753 13.62 -28.56 28.15
N PRO A 754 14.05 -28.86 26.91
CA PRO A 754 14.75 -27.92 26.06
C PRO A 754 13.79 -26.95 25.36
N THR A 755 13.98 -25.64 25.54
CA THR A 755 13.30 -24.61 24.72
C THR A 755 14.15 -24.30 23.48
N VAL A 756 13.53 -24.36 22.30
CA VAL A 756 14.17 -24.18 20.99
C VAL A 756 13.86 -22.81 20.39
N ILE A 757 14.89 -22.00 20.13
CA ILE A 757 14.76 -20.61 19.65
C ILE A 757 15.22 -20.49 18.19
N VAL A 758 14.42 -19.83 17.35
CA VAL A 758 14.71 -19.53 15.94
C VAL A 758 14.36 -18.10 15.53
N GLN A 759 15.19 -17.50 14.68
CA GLN A 759 14.99 -16.21 14.00
C GLN A 759 15.52 -16.31 12.55
N ALA A 760 14.91 -15.60 11.61
CA ALA A 760 15.21 -15.69 10.17
C ALA A 760 15.92 -14.45 9.59
N ASN A 761 16.73 -13.75 10.41
CA ASN A 761 17.40 -12.50 10.07
C ASN A 761 16.40 -11.38 9.68
N GLU A 762 16.49 -10.74 8.52
CA GLU A 762 15.74 -9.51 8.21
C GLU A 762 15.34 -9.42 6.72
N TYR A 763 14.46 -8.47 6.39
CA TYR A 763 14.15 -8.01 5.02
C TYR A 763 13.67 -9.11 4.07
N SER A 764 13.06 -10.18 4.60
CA SER A 764 12.71 -11.39 3.84
C SER A 764 13.91 -12.01 3.09
N ASN A 765 15.14 -11.84 3.57
CA ASN A 765 16.32 -12.49 2.95
C ASN A 765 16.22 -14.02 3.03
N TYR A 766 15.57 -14.54 4.07
CA TYR A 766 15.37 -15.96 4.31
C TYR A 766 13.89 -16.27 4.61
N LEU A 767 13.49 -17.50 4.36
CA LEU A 767 12.36 -18.14 5.03
C LEU A 767 12.95 -19.07 6.09
N GLY A 768 12.58 -18.90 7.35
CA GLY A 768 12.98 -19.83 8.41
C GLY A 768 12.14 -21.10 8.34
N GLN A 769 12.78 -22.27 8.51
CA GLN A 769 12.11 -23.55 8.73
C GLN A 769 12.73 -24.25 9.94
N LEU A 770 11.90 -24.55 10.92
CA LEU A 770 12.18 -25.43 12.05
C LEU A 770 11.34 -26.69 11.89
N ASP A 771 11.97 -27.85 11.87
CA ASP A 771 11.32 -29.16 11.93
C ASP A 771 11.58 -29.73 13.34
N VAL A 772 10.53 -29.94 14.13
CA VAL A 772 10.61 -30.32 15.56
C VAL A 772 9.78 -31.56 15.86
N GLU A 773 10.33 -32.45 16.70
CA GLU A 773 9.77 -33.75 17.07
C GLU A 773 9.42 -33.76 18.57
N PHE A 774 8.14 -34.04 18.88
CA PHE A 774 7.57 -33.99 20.22
C PHE A 774 7.13 -35.36 20.73
N ASP A 775 7.54 -35.75 21.94
CA ASP A 775 7.04 -36.99 22.56
C ASP A 775 5.56 -36.90 22.96
N LYS A 776 5.00 -38.04 23.40
CA LYS A 776 3.61 -38.16 23.86
C LYS A 776 3.23 -37.23 25.02
N ASP A 777 4.19 -36.84 25.87
CA ASP A 777 3.94 -35.95 27.01
C ASP A 777 4.03 -34.48 26.58
N GLY A 778 4.49 -34.21 25.36
CA GLY A 778 4.62 -32.89 24.75
C GLY A 778 6.06 -32.39 24.66
N LYS A 779 7.05 -33.17 25.07
CA LYS A 779 8.45 -32.72 25.20
C LYS A 779 9.15 -32.70 23.86
N VAL A 780 9.90 -31.65 23.55
CA VAL A 780 10.83 -31.65 22.41
C VAL A 780 11.95 -32.67 22.64
N ILE A 781 12.08 -33.63 21.73
CA ILE A 781 13.12 -34.67 21.76
C ILE A 781 14.13 -34.57 20.61
N ALA A 782 13.73 -33.96 19.49
CA ALA A 782 14.62 -33.62 18.39
C ALA A 782 14.19 -32.32 17.69
N ASN A 783 15.14 -31.65 17.06
CA ASN A 783 14.90 -30.53 16.16
C ASN A 783 16.02 -30.45 15.10
N ASP A 784 15.67 -30.03 13.88
CA ASP A 784 16.61 -29.48 12.91
C ASP A 784 16.02 -28.20 12.32
N GLY A 785 16.86 -27.23 11.99
CA GLY A 785 16.40 -25.92 11.53
C GLY A 785 17.37 -25.31 10.54
N LYS A 786 16.82 -24.61 9.55
CA LYS A 786 17.52 -24.10 8.38
C LYS A 786 16.92 -22.79 7.89
N LEU A 787 17.77 -21.92 7.38
CA LEU A 787 17.37 -20.67 6.70
C LEU A 787 17.38 -20.88 5.19
N ILE A 788 16.19 -20.82 4.57
CA ILE A 788 16.01 -20.94 3.12
C ILE A 788 16.30 -19.57 2.50
N ASP A 789 17.52 -19.39 1.99
CA ASP A 789 17.97 -18.17 1.31
C ASP A 789 17.13 -17.87 0.05
N LEU A 790 16.30 -16.82 0.14
CA LEU A 790 15.38 -16.38 -0.91
C LEU A 790 16.06 -15.53 -1.99
N ASN A 791 17.32 -15.15 -1.80
CA ASN A 791 18.13 -14.37 -2.74
C ASN A 791 19.28 -15.18 -3.36
N LYS A 792 19.43 -16.46 -2.98
CA LYS A 792 20.42 -17.40 -3.52
C LYS A 792 20.39 -17.46 -5.05
N GLN A 793 21.54 -17.32 -5.68
CA GLN A 793 21.71 -17.39 -7.13
C GLN A 793 22.56 -18.59 -7.57
N ASN A 794 22.24 -19.11 -8.75
CA ASN A 794 23.07 -20.02 -9.52
C ASN A 794 24.26 -19.27 -10.17
N ALA A 795 25.22 -20.00 -10.72
CA ALA A 795 26.40 -19.42 -11.37
C ALA A 795 26.09 -18.53 -12.59
N ASP A 796 24.90 -18.63 -13.18
CA ASP A 796 24.40 -17.80 -14.27
C ASP A 796 23.63 -16.53 -13.81
N LYS A 797 23.55 -16.32 -12.49
CA LYS A 797 22.78 -15.26 -11.80
C LYS A 797 21.26 -15.41 -11.86
N SER A 798 20.73 -16.56 -12.29
CA SER A 798 19.33 -16.90 -12.01
C SER A 798 19.15 -17.21 -10.51
N TYR A 799 18.02 -16.82 -9.92
CA TYR A 799 17.69 -17.25 -8.56
C TYR A 799 17.43 -18.76 -8.52
N VAL A 800 17.86 -19.41 -7.43
CA VAL A 800 17.64 -20.86 -7.19
C VAL A 800 16.14 -21.13 -7.04
N ILE A 801 15.47 -20.31 -6.22
CA ILE A 801 14.02 -20.34 -6.01
C ILE A 801 13.38 -19.43 -7.05
N LYS A 802 12.35 -19.94 -7.74
CA LYS A 802 11.65 -19.21 -8.81
C LYS A 802 10.61 -18.26 -8.24
N ASP A 803 10.38 -17.15 -8.94
CA ASP A 803 9.28 -16.24 -8.62
C ASP A 803 7.93 -16.92 -8.89
N ASP A 804 7.01 -16.93 -7.92
CA ASP A 804 5.62 -17.31 -8.12
C ASP A 804 4.90 -16.35 -9.09
N GLU A 805 4.30 -16.88 -10.16
CA GLU A 805 3.71 -16.07 -11.25
C GLU A 805 2.55 -15.18 -10.79
N GLU A 806 1.72 -15.63 -9.83
CA GLU A 806 0.59 -14.85 -9.32
C GLU A 806 1.08 -13.69 -8.46
N ALA A 807 1.96 -13.97 -7.50
CA ALA A 807 2.58 -12.98 -6.64
C ALA A 807 3.39 -11.94 -7.45
N LEU A 808 4.20 -12.40 -8.40
CA LEU A 808 4.99 -11.53 -9.28
C LEU A 808 4.11 -10.63 -10.15
N ASN A 809 2.98 -11.14 -10.64
CA ASN A 809 2.00 -10.35 -11.39
C ASN A 809 1.28 -9.32 -10.50
N ILE A 810 0.87 -9.69 -9.27
CA ILE A 810 0.28 -8.75 -8.31
C ILE A 810 1.28 -7.64 -7.97
N LEU A 811 2.53 -7.98 -7.64
CA LEU A 811 3.59 -7.02 -7.35
C LEU A 811 3.78 -6.05 -8.51
N ASN A 812 4.03 -6.55 -9.72
CA ASN A 812 4.36 -5.73 -10.88
C ASN A 812 3.18 -4.91 -11.45
N THR A 813 1.93 -5.27 -11.16
CA THR A 813 0.75 -4.56 -11.70
C THR A 813 0.03 -3.66 -10.68
N LYS A 814 0.07 -4.00 -9.38
CA LYS A 814 -0.67 -3.30 -8.32
C LYS A 814 0.20 -2.39 -7.46
N TYR A 815 1.43 -2.82 -7.15
CA TYR A 815 2.27 -2.19 -6.11
C TYR A 815 3.55 -1.56 -6.63
N LYS A 816 4.38 -2.32 -7.34
CA LYS A 816 5.69 -1.86 -7.83
C LYS A 816 5.62 -0.57 -8.68
N PRO A 817 4.65 -0.36 -9.59
CA PRO A 817 4.65 0.82 -10.47
C PRO A 817 4.68 2.19 -9.77
N ALA A 818 4.09 2.32 -8.57
CA ALA A 818 4.14 3.58 -7.83
C ALA A 818 5.51 3.82 -7.17
N VAL A 819 6.11 2.77 -6.60
CA VAL A 819 7.49 2.78 -6.07
C VAL A 819 8.48 3.09 -7.19
N ASP A 820 8.33 2.43 -8.33
CA ASP A 820 9.08 2.64 -9.55
C ASP A 820 9.00 4.10 -10.08
N ASP A 821 7.88 4.80 -9.87
CA ASP A 821 7.72 6.22 -10.24
C ASP A 821 8.36 7.16 -9.21
N MET A 822 8.39 6.81 -7.92
CA MET A 822 9.13 7.56 -6.88
C MET A 822 10.65 7.51 -7.11
N GLN A 823 11.19 6.33 -7.42
CA GLN A 823 12.60 6.12 -7.76
C GLN A 823 13.05 6.91 -8.99
N LYS A 824 12.13 7.23 -9.91
CA LYS A 824 12.43 8.01 -11.12
C LYS A 824 12.23 9.53 -10.93
N PHE A 825 11.64 9.98 -9.82
CA PHE A 825 11.35 11.39 -9.59
C PHE A 825 12.53 12.08 -8.89
N VAL A 826 13.46 12.62 -9.66
CA VAL A 826 14.56 13.46 -9.15
C VAL A 826 14.01 14.74 -8.52
N VAL A 827 14.42 15.04 -7.28
CA VAL A 827 14.03 16.23 -6.50
C VAL A 827 15.14 17.28 -6.42
N GLY A 828 16.40 16.87 -6.62
CA GLY A 828 17.60 17.71 -6.59
C GLY A 828 18.86 16.90 -6.88
N ILE A 829 20.04 17.49 -6.69
CA ILE A 829 21.35 16.85 -6.92
C ILE A 829 22.23 17.08 -5.69
N ALA A 830 22.80 16.01 -5.13
CA ALA A 830 23.85 16.09 -4.12
C ALA A 830 25.20 16.21 -4.82
N ASP A 831 25.94 17.29 -4.55
CA ASP A 831 27.30 17.51 -5.08
C ASP A 831 28.38 16.88 -4.19
N VAL A 832 27.99 16.40 -3.01
CA VAL A 832 28.80 15.67 -2.02
C VAL A 832 28.00 14.47 -1.49
N ASP A 833 28.64 13.54 -0.80
CA ASP A 833 27.91 12.53 -0.02
C ASP A 833 27.15 13.19 1.14
N LEU A 834 25.89 12.81 1.30
CA LEU A 834 25.01 13.25 2.38
C LEU A 834 25.06 12.19 3.48
N ILE A 835 26.01 12.34 4.39
CA ILE A 835 26.32 11.38 5.46
C ILE A 835 25.25 11.46 6.54
N GLY A 836 24.72 10.30 6.94
CA GLY A 836 23.68 10.12 7.95
C GLY A 836 23.44 8.63 8.24
N GLY A 837 22.35 8.29 8.92
CA GLY A 837 22.06 6.90 9.28
C GLY A 837 22.77 6.41 10.54
N ASN A 838 22.56 5.14 10.87
CA ASN A 838 23.28 4.45 11.93
C ASN A 838 24.67 4.02 11.42
N PRO A 839 25.80 4.31 12.12
CA PRO A 839 25.94 5.05 13.38
C PRO A 839 26.22 6.55 13.22
N ALA A 840 26.41 7.07 12.00
CA ALA A 840 26.93 8.43 11.78
C ALA A 840 26.08 9.52 12.45
N ALA A 841 24.77 9.58 12.16
CA ALA A 841 23.87 10.58 12.75
C ALA A 841 23.56 10.33 14.24
N ARG A 842 24.02 9.19 14.77
CA ARG A 842 23.85 8.73 16.16
C ARG A 842 25.09 8.92 17.04
N THR A 843 26.19 9.42 16.48
CA THR A 843 27.51 9.53 17.17
C THR A 843 28.22 10.88 17.00
N GLY A 844 27.68 11.82 16.21
CA GLY A 844 28.30 13.12 15.98
C GLY A 844 27.52 14.00 15.00
N GLU A 845 28.07 15.18 14.71
CA GLU A 845 27.59 16.10 13.66
C GLU A 845 27.62 15.41 12.27
N THR A 846 26.58 15.61 11.47
CA THR A 846 26.49 15.06 10.11
C THR A 846 25.85 16.02 9.13
N ASN A 847 26.46 16.19 7.95
CA ASN A 847 26.02 17.18 6.97
C ASN A 847 24.59 16.94 6.44
N LEU A 848 24.07 15.71 6.46
CA LEU A 848 22.65 15.44 6.20
C LEU A 848 21.76 15.83 7.39
N GLY A 849 22.18 15.54 8.62
CA GLY A 849 21.48 15.93 9.84
C GLY A 849 21.31 17.45 9.94
N ASP A 850 22.40 18.18 9.73
CA ASP A 850 22.45 19.64 9.69
C ASP A 850 21.51 20.21 8.62
N PHE A 851 21.56 19.66 7.41
CA PHE A 851 20.72 20.08 6.28
C PHE A 851 19.22 19.80 6.51
N ILE A 852 18.88 18.70 7.21
CA ILE A 852 17.50 18.41 7.64
C ILE A 852 17.06 19.42 8.70
N ALA A 853 17.88 19.67 9.73
CA ALA A 853 17.59 20.63 10.78
C ALA A 853 17.43 22.06 10.23
N ASP A 854 18.25 22.46 9.25
CA ASP A 854 18.12 23.74 8.54
C ASP A 854 16.80 23.83 7.76
N GLY A 855 16.39 22.74 7.11
CA GLY A 855 15.08 22.65 6.46
C GLY A 855 13.92 22.78 7.44
N MET A 856 14.03 22.15 8.61
CA MET A 856 13.05 22.26 9.70
C MET A 856 12.96 23.68 10.26
N LEU A 857 14.10 24.32 10.53
CA LEU A 857 14.17 25.71 11.01
C LEU A 857 13.59 26.68 9.97
N ALA A 858 14.04 26.59 8.72
CA ALA A 858 13.59 27.44 7.61
C ALA A 858 12.09 27.25 7.27
N LYS A 859 11.53 26.05 7.50
CA LYS A 859 10.08 25.83 7.40
C LYS A 859 9.34 26.42 8.60
N ALA A 860 9.80 26.15 9.82
CA ALA A 860 9.18 26.65 11.05
C ALA A 860 9.09 28.19 11.08
N GLN A 861 10.17 28.89 10.71
CA GLN A 861 10.23 30.35 10.64
C GLN A 861 9.17 30.99 9.72
N GLN A 862 8.66 30.27 8.70
CA GLN A 862 7.58 30.78 7.84
C GLN A 862 6.23 30.92 8.57
N TYR A 863 6.06 30.22 9.70
CA TYR A 863 4.81 30.14 10.48
C TYR A 863 4.96 30.66 11.92
N LYS A 864 6.11 30.38 12.56
CA LYS A 864 6.58 30.88 13.85
C LYS A 864 7.92 31.64 13.63
N PRO A 865 7.92 32.94 13.25
CA PRO A 865 9.15 33.67 12.92
C PRO A 865 10.13 33.90 14.09
N GLY A 866 9.75 33.55 15.32
CA GLY A 866 10.65 33.51 16.49
C GLY A 866 11.36 32.17 16.67
N THR A 867 11.19 31.20 15.75
CA THR A 867 11.93 29.93 15.77
C THR A 867 13.39 30.20 15.47
N VAL A 868 14.25 29.92 16.45
CA VAL A 868 15.70 30.17 16.41
C VAL A 868 16.51 28.88 16.44
N ILE A 869 15.93 27.75 16.83
CA ILE A 869 16.59 26.44 16.92
C ILE A 869 15.75 25.40 16.18
N ALA A 870 16.40 24.42 15.55
CA ALA A 870 15.78 23.13 15.23
C ALA A 870 16.63 21.95 15.75
N LEU A 871 15.95 20.88 16.16
CA LEU A 871 16.53 19.66 16.72
C LEU A 871 15.96 18.43 15.99
N GLN A 872 16.81 17.54 15.50
CA GLN A 872 16.44 16.32 14.79
C GLN A 872 17.19 15.11 15.36
N ASN A 873 16.47 14.10 15.85
CA ASN A 873 17.07 12.87 16.37
C ASN A 873 17.71 12.01 15.25
N GLY A 874 18.89 11.44 15.53
CA GLY A 874 19.66 10.59 14.62
C GLY A 874 18.97 9.27 14.30
N GLY A 875 18.12 8.76 15.20
CA GLY A 875 17.22 7.63 14.97
C GLY A 875 16.20 7.87 13.86
N GLY A 876 15.84 9.14 13.64
CA GLY A 876 14.96 9.60 12.55
C GLY A 876 15.65 9.75 11.19
N VAL A 877 16.98 9.95 11.15
CA VAL A 877 17.77 10.07 9.91
C VAL A 877 18.31 8.70 9.53
N ARG A 878 17.62 7.96 8.65
CA ARG A 878 17.85 6.50 8.52
C ARG A 878 19.03 6.06 7.67
N THR A 879 19.46 6.84 6.68
CA THR A 879 20.53 6.40 5.74
C THR A 879 21.46 7.54 5.29
N THR A 880 22.56 7.16 4.64
CA THR A 880 23.48 8.03 3.89
C THR A 880 23.12 7.97 2.40
N ILE A 881 23.07 9.13 1.71
CA ILE A 881 22.87 9.19 0.26
C ILE A 881 24.16 9.64 -0.44
N LYS A 882 24.56 8.90 -1.48
CA LYS A 882 25.76 9.22 -2.28
C LYS A 882 25.55 10.43 -3.21
N ALA A 883 26.65 11.13 -3.51
CA ALA A 883 26.66 12.22 -4.48
C ALA A 883 26.03 11.80 -5.83
N GLY A 884 25.16 12.64 -6.40
CA GLY A 884 24.37 12.33 -7.58
C GLY A 884 22.93 12.84 -7.52
N ASN A 885 22.03 12.24 -8.30
CA ASN A 885 20.60 12.61 -8.29
C ASN A 885 19.93 12.18 -6.99
N ILE A 886 19.39 13.14 -6.23
CA ILE A 886 18.49 12.85 -5.10
C ILE A 886 17.10 12.60 -5.68
N THR A 887 16.52 11.44 -5.41
CA THR A 887 15.17 11.06 -5.86
C THR A 887 14.16 11.12 -4.72
N LEU A 888 12.85 11.11 -5.03
CA LEU A 888 11.81 11.01 -4.00
C LEU A 888 11.91 9.70 -3.21
N ALA A 889 12.38 8.62 -3.84
CA ALA A 889 12.76 7.40 -3.13
C ALA A 889 13.77 7.70 -2.02
N ASN A 890 14.89 8.38 -2.35
CA ASN A 890 15.91 8.72 -1.35
C ASN A 890 15.38 9.63 -0.23
N ILE A 891 14.42 10.51 -0.50
CA ILE A 891 13.80 11.35 0.53
C ILE A 891 13.00 10.52 1.55
N PHE A 892 12.27 9.50 1.10
CA PHE A 892 11.60 8.54 1.99
C PHE A 892 12.58 7.58 2.67
N GLU A 893 13.65 7.16 1.99
CA GLU A 893 14.72 6.32 2.58
C GLU A 893 15.46 7.03 3.73
N ILE A 894 15.58 8.38 3.69
CA ILE A 894 16.13 9.16 4.81
C ILE A 894 15.09 9.36 5.93
N LEU A 895 13.84 9.70 5.57
CA LEU A 895 12.76 10.11 6.50
C LEU A 895 11.47 9.29 6.24
N PRO A 896 11.40 8.01 6.64
CA PRO A 896 10.28 7.14 6.26
C PRO A 896 9.01 7.34 7.11
N PHE A 897 9.17 7.76 8.37
CA PHE A 897 8.09 7.76 9.36
C PHE A 897 6.97 8.79 9.09
N GLY A 898 7.27 9.86 8.34
CA GLY A 898 6.28 10.90 8.05
C GLY A 898 5.89 11.72 9.28
N ASN A 899 6.84 12.03 10.16
CA ASN A 899 6.59 12.83 11.35
C ASN A 899 6.10 14.25 10.99
N SER A 900 5.19 14.80 11.78
CA SER A 900 4.82 16.22 11.64
C SER A 900 5.86 17.14 12.28
N LEU A 901 6.07 18.33 11.71
CA LEU A 901 6.91 19.38 12.26
C LEU A 901 6.17 20.11 13.40
N GLY A 902 6.69 20.00 14.61
CA GLY A 902 6.27 20.77 15.79
C GLY A 902 7.18 21.98 16.03
N VAL A 903 6.65 23.00 16.70
CA VAL A 903 7.44 24.10 17.29
C VAL A 903 7.09 24.25 18.76
N MET A 904 8.06 24.00 19.62
CA MET A 904 7.95 23.99 21.08
C MET A 904 8.43 25.32 21.67
N ASP A 905 7.76 25.79 22.71
CA ASP A 905 8.17 26.95 23.50
C ASP A 905 8.85 26.43 24.79
N LEU A 906 10.20 26.40 24.79
CA LEU A 906 11.04 25.75 25.82
C LEU A 906 11.92 26.75 26.59
N LYS A 907 12.26 26.44 27.84
CA LYS A 907 13.35 27.13 28.56
C LYS A 907 14.73 26.70 28.07
N GLY A 908 15.73 27.58 28.20
CA GLY A 908 17.15 27.23 28.00
C GLY A 908 17.59 26.01 28.82
N SER A 909 17.16 25.93 30.09
CA SER A 909 17.42 24.78 30.97
C SER A 909 16.82 23.46 30.48
N GLU A 910 15.67 23.50 29.78
CA GLU A 910 15.07 22.31 29.17
C GLU A 910 15.85 21.88 27.91
N ILE A 911 16.34 22.84 27.13
CA ILE A 911 17.21 22.59 25.96
C ILE A 911 18.54 22.00 26.41
N LYS A 912 19.16 22.54 27.46
CA LYS A 912 20.40 22.01 28.04
C LYS A 912 20.22 20.58 28.57
N SER A 913 19.11 20.32 29.26
CA SER A 913 18.74 18.97 29.73
C SER A 913 18.53 17.99 28.57
N ALA A 914 17.97 18.45 27.44
CA ALA A 914 17.82 17.65 26.24
C ALA A 914 19.18 17.35 25.57
N LEU A 915 20.10 18.31 25.51
CA LEU A 915 21.45 18.10 24.97
C LEU A 915 22.28 17.14 25.85
N GLU A 916 22.13 17.19 27.19
CA GLU A 916 22.72 16.20 28.11
C GLU A 916 22.20 14.77 27.87
N LEU A 917 20.89 14.60 27.66
CA LEU A 917 20.32 13.31 27.26
C LEU A 917 20.87 12.87 25.89
N SER A 918 21.02 13.82 24.97
CA SER A 918 21.46 13.57 23.59
C SER A 918 22.84 12.95 23.48
N VAL A 919 23.76 13.34 24.37
CA VAL A 919 25.14 12.80 24.41
C VAL A 919 25.34 11.74 25.50
N LYS A 920 24.26 11.15 26.05
CA LYS A 920 24.32 10.28 27.24
C LYS A 920 25.19 9.03 27.07
N ASP A 921 25.18 8.43 25.88
CA ASP A 921 25.91 7.19 25.54
C ASP A 921 27.20 7.45 24.74
N ALA A 922 27.45 8.70 24.33
CA ALA A 922 28.60 9.04 23.49
C ALA A 922 29.92 8.50 24.11
N PRO A 923 30.84 7.95 23.29
CA PRO A 923 30.86 7.92 21.82
C PRO A 923 30.07 6.75 21.20
N ALA A 924 29.32 5.94 21.97
CA ALA A 924 28.44 4.91 21.43
C ALA A 924 27.21 5.54 20.73
N ALA A 925 26.56 4.75 19.87
CA ALA A 925 25.49 5.24 19.00
C ALA A 925 24.13 5.30 19.70
N PHE A 926 23.56 6.50 19.86
CA PHE A 926 22.24 6.71 20.46
C PHE A 926 21.21 7.21 19.43
N GLY A 927 19.99 6.65 19.45
CA GLY A 927 18.88 7.11 18.61
C GLY A 927 18.54 8.59 18.84
N GLY A 928 18.51 9.01 20.10
CA GLY A 928 18.24 10.38 20.49
C GLY A 928 19.39 11.38 20.31
N PHE A 929 20.50 11.03 19.66
CA PHE A 929 21.55 12.01 19.36
C PHE A 929 20.98 13.10 18.42
N LEU A 930 21.10 14.38 18.79
CA LEU A 930 20.42 15.49 18.13
C LEU A 930 21.35 16.17 17.14
N GLN A 931 20.99 16.08 15.86
CA GLN A 931 21.45 16.96 14.81
C GLN A 931 20.77 18.33 14.98
N VAL A 932 21.48 19.44 14.78
CA VAL A 932 21.03 20.76 15.24
C VAL A 932 21.11 21.84 14.16
N SER A 933 20.27 22.86 14.27
CA SER A 933 20.34 24.09 13.49
C SER A 933 20.00 25.29 14.36
N GLY A 934 20.69 26.41 14.15
CA GLY A 934 20.49 27.65 14.91
C GLY A 934 21.00 27.63 16.36
N LEU A 935 21.61 26.53 16.80
CA LEU A 935 22.52 26.48 17.95
C LEU A 935 23.80 25.73 17.58
N ARG A 936 24.82 25.89 18.41
CA ARG A 936 25.99 25.01 18.48
C ARG A 936 26.29 24.66 19.94
N PHE A 937 26.91 23.52 20.19
CA PHE A 937 27.29 23.13 21.55
C PHE A 937 28.60 22.32 21.60
N THR A 938 29.23 22.36 22.77
CA THR A 938 30.39 21.53 23.12
C THR A 938 30.00 20.53 24.19
N TYR A 939 30.61 19.35 24.17
CA TYR A 939 30.47 18.35 25.22
C TYR A 939 31.78 17.60 25.45
N ASP A 940 31.92 16.89 26.56
CA ASP A 940 33.05 16.01 26.87
C ASP A 940 32.48 14.64 27.27
N HIS A 941 32.65 13.65 26.40
CA HIS A 941 32.10 12.31 26.65
C HIS A 941 32.76 11.58 27.84
N THR A 942 33.94 12.02 28.31
CA THR A 942 34.63 11.39 29.45
C THR A 942 33.97 11.74 30.79
N LYS A 943 33.10 12.76 30.81
CA LYS A 943 32.38 13.20 32.01
C LYS A 943 31.14 12.34 32.26
N ALA A 944 30.70 12.36 33.52
CA ALA A 944 29.48 11.70 33.96
C ALA A 944 28.26 12.23 33.19
N THR A 945 27.38 11.32 32.77
CA THR A 945 26.10 11.62 32.10
C THR A 945 25.27 12.62 32.91
N GLY A 946 24.77 13.68 32.27
CA GLY A 946 24.12 14.81 32.96
C GLY A 946 25.08 15.92 33.40
N SER A 947 26.36 15.83 33.03
CA SER A 947 27.36 16.91 33.13
C SER A 947 28.36 16.89 31.96
N ARG A 948 27.93 16.38 30.81
CA ARG A 948 28.74 16.25 29.59
C ARG A 948 28.75 17.52 28.76
N VAL A 949 27.68 18.32 28.73
CA VAL A 949 27.59 19.55 27.92
C VAL A 949 28.34 20.70 28.59
N GLN A 950 29.34 21.26 27.90
CA GLN A 950 30.23 22.29 28.47
C GLN A 950 29.76 23.71 28.14
N SER A 951 29.43 23.99 26.87
CA SER A 951 28.85 25.25 26.42
C SER A 951 27.71 25.02 25.41
N VAL A 952 26.73 25.92 25.39
CA VAL A 952 25.68 25.97 24.36
C VAL A 952 25.49 27.42 23.94
N GLU A 953 25.53 27.68 22.65
CA GLU A 953 25.30 29.00 22.06
C GLU A 953 24.18 28.95 21.03
N VAL A 954 23.30 29.95 21.04
CA VAL A 954 22.15 30.08 20.12
C VAL A 954 22.36 31.26 19.19
N TYR A 955 22.05 31.08 17.91
CA TYR A 955 22.17 32.12 16.90
C TYR A 955 20.98 33.10 16.96
N LYS A 956 21.26 34.36 17.33
CA LYS A 956 20.28 35.46 17.42
C LYS A 956 20.85 36.74 16.79
N ASP A 957 19.98 37.50 16.11
CA ASP A 957 20.25 38.83 15.52
C ASP A 957 21.56 39.00 14.69
N GLY A 958 22.15 37.89 14.22
CA GLY A 958 23.36 37.86 13.39
C GLY A 958 24.62 37.32 14.06
N MET A 959 24.54 36.85 15.32
CA MET A 959 25.67 36.30 16.07
C MET A 959 25.24 35.13 16.97
N PHE A 960 26.21 34.39 17.49
CA PHE A 960 25.98 33.41 18.56
C PHE A 960 26.02 34.10 19.93
N GLU A 961 25.09 33.74 20.81
CA GLU A 961 25.03 34.14 22.22
C GLU A 961 24.88 32.90 23.12
N GLU A 962 25.41 32.95 24.34
CA GLU A 962 25.23 31.92 25.35
C GLU A 962 23.74 31.61 25.64
N LEU A 963 23.42 30.32 25.78
CA LEU A 963 22.10 29.83 26.19
C LEU A 963 21.78 30.23 27.64
N LYS A 964 20.67 30.94 27.85
CA LYS A 964 20.26 31.46 29.16
C LYS A 964 19.17 30.57 29.73
N ASP A 965 19.46 29.89 30.85
CA ASP A 965 18.63 28.81 31.40
C ASP A 965 17.16 29.19 31.67
N ASP A 966 16.88 30.46 31.99
CA ASP A 966 15.54 30.99 32.26
C ASP A 966 14.85 31.65 31.05
N GLU A 967 15.57 31.91 29.94
CA GLU A 967 14.97 32.49 28.73
C GLU A 967 14.16 31.43 27.98
N ASN A 968 13.05 31.83 27.34
CA ASN A 968 12.24 30.94 26.50
C ASN A 968 12.63 31.08 25.03
N TYR A 969 12.82 29.95 24.36
CA TYR A 969 13.21 29.83 22.95
C TYR A 969 12.14 29.06 22.18
N GLN A 970 11.86 29.45 20.93
CA GLN A 970 11.01 28.64 20.04
C GLN A 970 11.89 27.65 19.27
N VAL A 971 11.62 26.36 19.47
CA VAL A 971 12.45 25.23 19.02
C VAL A 971 11.62 24.33 18.08
N ALA A 972 12.06 24.15 16.85
CA ALA A 972 11.46 23.19 15.93
C ALA A 972 11.98 21.77 16.17
N THR A 973 11.11 20.77 16.10
CA THR A 973 11.51 19.36 16.09
C THR A 973 10.42 18.48 15.45
N ASN A 974 10.70 17.20 15.24
CA ASN A 974 9.71 16.23 14.76
C ASN A 974 8.76 15.78 15.89
N ILE A 975 7.55 15.35 15.54
CA ILE A 975 6.49 15.12 16.53
C ILE A 975 6.75 13.92 17.46
N PHE A 976 7.50 12.91 17.02
CA PHE A 976 8.00 11.81 17.86
C PHE A 976 8.87 12.35 19.00
N THR A 977 9.91 13.11 18.65
CA THR A 977 10.83 13.74 19.61
C THR A 977 10.08 14.72 20.52
N ALA A 978 9.17 15.54 19.96
CA ALA A 978 8.34 16.47 20.74
C ALA A 978 7.43 15.80 21.79
N LYS A 979 7.00 14.56 21.55
CA LYS A 979 6.16 13.77 22.47
C LYS A 979 6.96 12.97 23.49
N GLY A 980 8.28 12.89 23.35
CA GLY A 980 9.17 12.18 24.27
C GLY A 980 9.76 10.87 23.78
N GLY A 981 9.60 10.50 22.50
CA GLY A 981 10.35 9.40 21.90
C GLY A 981 11.86 9.61 22.02
N ASP A 982 12.66 8.53 21.97
CA ASP A 982 14.08 8.52 22.43
C ASP A 982 14.27 8.99 23.90
N GLY A 983 13.23 8.91 24.74
CA GLY A 983 13.29 9.26 26.16
C GLY A 983 13.29 10.77 26.48
N TYR A 984 12.91 11.64 25.54
CA TYR A 984 12.85 13.10 25.70
C TYR A 984 11.70 13.59 26.63
N THR A 985 11.72 13.14 27.87
CA THR A 985 10.69 13.41 28.91
C THR A 985 10.46 14.91 29.19
N MET A 986 11.48 15.76 29.05
CA MET A 986 11.33 17.22 29.15
C MET A 986 10.51 17.81 28.00
N PHE A 987 10.57 17.22 26.80
CA PHE A 987 9.72 17.60 25.67
C PHE A 987 8.31 17.02 25.83
N ALA A 988 8.18 15.76 26.27
CA ALA A 988 6.88 15.16 26.63
C ALA A 988 6.10 16.02 27.63
N LYS A 989 6.79 16.53 28.67
CA LYS A 989 6.25 17.48 29.63
C LYS A 989 5.78 18.76 28.94
N ALA A 990 6.63 19.42 28.16
CA ALA A 990 6.26 20.64 27.42
C ALA A 990 5.05 20.44 26.48
N TYR A 991 4.97 19.28 25.84
CA TYR A 991 3.84 18.86 25.01
C TYR A 991 2.56 18.69 25.83
N SER A 992 2.62 18.00 26.98
CA SER A 992 1.48 17.83 27.89
C SER A 992 0.97 19.15 28.50
N GLU A 993 1.87 20.11 28.72
CA GLU A 993 1.57 21.48 29.18
C GLU A 993 1.01 22.37 28.06
N GLY A 994 0.88 21.87 26.83
CA GLY A 994 0.36 22.61 25.67
C GLY A 994 1.34 23.63 25.08
N ARG A 995 2.62 23.54 25.41
CA ARG A 995 3.69 24.44 24.90
C ARG A 995 4.19 24.08 23.50
N VAL A 996 3.47 23.23 22.76
CA VAL A 996 3.85 22.75 21.43
C VAL A 996 2.81 23.13 20.39
N SER A 997 3.27 23.71 19.29
CA SER A 997 2.46 24.05 18.11
C SER A 997 2.77 23.09 16.98
N GLU A 998 1.93 22.07 16.78
CA GLU A 998 1.99 21.23 15.58
C GLU A 998 1.66 22.05 14.33
N LEU A 999 2.59 22.11 13.37
CA LEU A 999 2.40 22.84 12.12
C LEU A 999 1.76 21.98 11.02
N GLY A 1000 1.79 20.65 11.18
CA GLY A 1000 1.17 19.69 10.25
C GLY A 1000 1.86 19.57 8.88
N PHE A 1001 3.12 20.01 8.77
CA PHE A 1001 3.99 19.70 7.63
C PHE A 1001 4.77 18.43 7.92
N VAL A 1002 4.87 17.53 6.94
CA VAL A 1002 5.56 16.25 7.12
C VAL A 1002 7.07 16.42 6.90
N ASP A 1003 7.88 15.79 7.72
CA ASP A 1003 9.36 15.79 7.69
C ASP A 1003 9.95 15.63 6.26
N TRP A 1004 9.53 14.60 5.53
CA TRP A 1004 9.97 14.36 4.16
C TRP A 1004 9.47 15.43 3.17
N GLU A 1005 8.27 16.01 3.37
CA GLU A 1005 7.79 17.17 2.59
C GLU A 1005 8.61 18.43 2.90
N VAL A 1006 9.09 18.59 4.14
CA VAL A 1006 9.94 19.69 4.58
C VAL A 1006 11.32 19.60 3.93
N LEU A 1007 11.97 18.44 4.00
CA LEU A 1007 13.25 18.19 3.31
C LEU A 1007 13.11 18.37 1.80
N GLN A 1008 12.06 17.81 1.18
CA GLN A 1008 11.82 17.97 -0.25
C GLN A 1008 11.55 19.43 -0.64
N ASP A 1009 10.84 20.22 0.16
CA ASP A 1009 10.65 21.66 -0.10
C ASP A 1009 11.95 22.45 0.10
N TYR A 1010 12.80 22.07 1.06
CA TYR A 1010 14.08 22.73 1.30
C TYR A 1010 15.06 22.51 0.14
N ILE A 1011 15.16 21.28 -0.37
CA ILE A 1011 15.94 20.96 -1.59
C ILE A 1011 15.47 21.78 -2.79
N LYS A 1012 14.15 21.90 -3.00
CA LYS A 1012 13.56 22.65 -4.14
C LYS A 1012 13.92 24.14 -4.15
N VAL A 1013 14.23 24.74 -2.99
CA VAL A 1013 14.59 26.17 -2.87
C VAL A 1013 16.10 26.42 -2.87
N GLN A 1014 16.93 25.37 -2.80
CA GLN A 1014 18.37 25.53 -2.97
C GLN A 1014 18.71 25.97 -4.40
N LYS A 1015 19.81 26.72 -4.52
CA LYS A 1015 20.27 27.25 -5.81
C LYS A 1015 20.53 26.10 -6.79
N ASP A 1016 19.92 26.18 -7.97
CA ASP A 1016 20.00 25.17 -9.03
C ASP A 1016 19.63 23.74 -8.56
N GLN A 1017 18.93 23.62 -7.41
CA GLN A 1017 18.59 22.38 -6.70
C GLN A 1017 19.81 21.50 -6.35
N LYS A 1018 20.99 22.13 -6.23
CA LYS A 1018 22.26 21.51 -5.83
C LYS A 1018 22.46 21.60 -4.32
N ILE A 1019 22.87 20.48 -3.74
CA ILE A 1019 22.93 20.24 -2.29
C ILE A 1019 24.37 19.90 -1.93
N ALA A 1020 25.04 20.78 -1.19
CA ALA A 1020 26.43 20.65 -0.77
C ALA A 1020 26.65 21.09 0.69
N PRO A 1021 25.93 20.49 1.67
CA PRO A 1021 26.15 20.82 3.08
C PRO A 1021 27.53 20.33 3.52
N VAL A 1022 28.18 21.16 4.33
CA VAL A 1022 29.45 20.88 5.02
C VAL A 1022 29.19 20.79 6.52
N LEU A 1023 30.11 20.17 7.26
CA LEU A 1023 30.13 20.28 8.71
C LEU A 1023 30.58 21.71 9.08
N GLU A 1024 30.00 22.29 10.13
CA GLU A 1024 30.23 23.68 10.55
C GLU A 1024 30.75 23.81 11.99
N GLY A 1025 30.94 22.69 12.72
CA GLY A 1025 31.31 22.71 14.13
C GLY A 1025 30.11 23.05 15.03
N ARG A 1026 28.92 22.59 14.64
CA ARG A 1026 27.69 22.69 15.41
C ARG A 1026 27.72 21.80 16.66
N ILE A 1027 28.44 20.68 16.64
CA ILE A 1027 28.49 19.70 17.73
C ILE A 1027 29.93 19.19 17.93
N ILE A 1028 30.63 19.73 18.94
CA ILE A 1028 32.05 19.42 19.19
C ILE A 1028 32.21 18.58 20.46
N ASP A 1029 32.93 17.46 20.34
CA ASP A 1029 33.43 16.69 21.47
C ASP A 1029 34.83 17.19 21.87
N GLU A 1030 34.95 17.70 23.09
CA GLU A 1030 36.16 18.25 23.71
C GLU A 1030 37.07 17.17 24.33
N ALA A 1031 36.61 15.92 24.40
CA ALA A 1031 37.41 14.80 24.87
C ALA A 1031 38.67 14.63 24.01
N LYS A 1032 39.83 14.61 24.67
CA LYS A 1032 41.15 14.71 24.02
C LYS A 1032 41.77 13.35 23.75
N THR A 1033 42.00 13.05 22.48
CA THR A 1033 42.73 11.83 22.04
C THR A 1033 44.14 12.18 21.58
N GLU A 1034 45.18 11.51 22.07
CA GLU A 1034 46.55 11.70 21.55
C GLU A 1034 46.71 11.07 20.15
N VAL A 1035 47.24 11.84 19.20
CA VAL A 1035 47.52 11.43 17.82
C VAL A 1035 48.99 11.74 17.51
N LYS A 1036 49.76 10.72 17.10
CA LYS A 1036 51.16 10.93 16.71
C LYS A 1036 51.21 11.74 15.41
N ALA A 1037 52.16 12.67 15.28
CA ALA A 1037 52.34 13.44 14.04
C ALA A 1037 52.55 12.55 12.79
N SER A 1038 53.23 11.41 12.95
CA SER A 1038 53.39 10.37 11.90
C SER A 1038 52.07 9.74 11.43
N GLU A 1039 51.01 9.88 12.21
CA GLU A 1039 49.67 9.34 11.96
C GLU A 1039 48.65 10.45 11.65
N PHE A 1040 49.05 11.73 11.65
CA PHE A 1040 48.16 12.87 11.42
C PHE A 1040 47.76 13.02 9.94
N ASN A 1041 48.74 12.90 9.04
CA ASN A 1041 48.61 13.37 7.66
C ASN A 1041 47.74 12.47 6.77
N GLY A 1042 47.04 13.09 5.82
CA GLY A 1042 46.38 12.43 4.68
C GLY A 1042 46.99 12.85 3.34
N THR A 1043 46.26 12.57 2.25
CA THR A 1043 46.60 13.02 0.89
C THR A 1043 45.75 14.22 0.48
N ALA A 1044 46.10 14.92 -0.61
CA ALA A 1044 45.30 16.06 -1.08
C ALA A 1044 43.95 15.62 -1.65
N GLU A 1045 43.89 14.40 -2.17
CA GLU A 1045 42.72 13.73 -2.76
C GLU A 1045 41.85 13.02 -1.70
N ASP A 1046 42.47 12.55 -0.62
CA ASP A 1046 41.84 11.90 0.54
C ASP A 1046 42.45 12.42 1.86
N PRO A 1047 41.93 13.55 2.39
CA PRO A 1047 42.41 14.15 3.64
C PRO A 1047 42.00 13.32 4.87
N LYS A 1048 42.93 13.09 5.80
CA LYS A 1048 42.68 12.19 6.93
C LYS A 1048 41.71 12.83 7.93
N THR A 1049 40.58 12.18 8.16
CA THR A 1049 39.59 12.63 9.15
C THR A 1049 39.88 12.06 10.53
N HIS A 1050 40.06 12.94 11.52
CA HIS A 1050 40.18 12.64 12.94
C HIS A 1050 38.90 13.07 13.65
N LYS A 1051 38.27 12.14 14.39
CA LYS A 1051 37.04 12.41 15.14
C LYS A 1051 37.34 12.97 16.53
N GLY A 1052 36.51 13.91 16.96
CA GLY A 1052 36.62 14.56 18.27
C GLY A 1052 37.82 15.51 18.37
N SER A 1053 38.19 15.88 19.60
CA SER A 1053 39.35 16.74 19.86
C SER A 1053 40.63 15.91 19.96
N ILE A 1054 41.72 16.39 19.34
CA ILE A 1054 42.99 15.65 19.30
C ILE A 1054 44.16 16.48 19.85
N VAL A 1055 45.15 15.78 20.40
CA VAL A 1055 46.43 16.34 20.86
C VAL A 1055 47.55 15.77 20.00
N VAL A 1056 48.37 16.65 19.42
CA VAL A 1056 49.50 16.28 18.56
C VAL A 1056 50.78 16.86 19.13
N ASP A 1057 51.75 15.98 19.43
CA ASP A 1057 53.11 16.40 19.71
C ASP A 1057 53.80 16.80 18.40
N ILE A 1058 54.22 18.06 18.32
CA ILE A 1058 54.84 18.71 17.17
C ILE A 1058 56.35 18.93 17.36
N THR A 1059 56.95 18.40 18.43
CA THR A 1059 58.39 18.51 18.69
C THR A 1059 59.20 17.90 17.53
N GLY A 1060 60.02 18.71 16.85
CA GLY A 1060 60.77 18.29 15.67
C GLY A 1060 59.96 18.04 14.39
N VAL A 1061 58.67 18.41 14.35
CA VAL A 1061 57.80 18.26 13.17
C VAL A 1061 57.90 19.51 12.28
N SER A 1062 57.98 19.33 10.95
CA SER A 1062 58.05 20.46 10.00
C SER A 1062 56.70 20.88 9.42
N SER A 1063 55.79 19.93 9.18
CA SER A 1063 54.44 20.20 8.69
C SER A 1063 53.44 19.13 9.09
N LEU A 1064 52.17 19.55 9.20
CA LEU A 1064 51.00 18.70 9.35
C LEU A 1064 50.06 19.00 8.17
N GLU A 1065 49.69 17.97 7.40
CA GLU A 1065 49.13 18.15 6.06
C GLU A 1065 47.91 17.29 5.74
N ASN A 1066 46.94 17.90 5.04
CA ASN A 1066 45.72 17.28 4.50
C ASN A 1066 44.92 16.48 5.54
N ALA A 1067 44.26 17.18 6.47
CA ALA A 1067 43.48 16.56 7.54
C ALA A 1067 42.21 17.35 7.88
N LEU A 1068 41.19 16.64 8.35
CA LEU A 1068 39.96 17.21 8.91
C LEU A 1068 39.85 16.78 10.37
N ILE A 1069 39.74 17.73 11.29
CA ILE A 1069 39.56 17.49 12.73
C ILE A 1069 38.15 17.94 13.10
N THR A 1070 37.30 17.01 13.55
CA THR A 1070 35.88 17.33 13.83
C THR A 1070 35.65 17.98 15.20
N GLY A 1071 36.67 18.02 16.07
CA GLY A 1071 36.67 18.80 17.31
C GLY A 1071 37.78 19.85 17.31
N ASN A 1072 38.43 20.03 18.46
CA ASN A 1072 39.56 20.95 18.63
C ASN A 1072 40.90 20.30 18.25
N LEU A 1073 41.85 21.10 17.77
CA LEU A 1073 43.23 20.68 17.51
C LEU A 1073 44.16 21.28 18.57
N HIS A 1074 44.73 20.45 19.45
CA HIS A 1074 45.73 20.86 20.42
C HIS A 1074 47.14 20.50 19.93
N LEU A 1075 48.01 21.50 19.81
CA LEU A 1075 49.42 21.35 19.44
C LEU A 1075 50.30 21.50 20.68
N LYS A 1076 51.26 20.60 20.86
CA LYS A 1076 52.11 20.44 22.04
C LYS A 1076 53.57 20.29 21.61
N GLY A 1077 54.53 20.89 22.31
CA GLY A 1077 55.97 20.80 21.98
C GLY A 1077 56.60 22.10 21.49
N THR A 1078 57.92 22.21 21.64
CA THR A 1078 58.67 23.48 21.62
C THR A 1078 58.93 24.13 20.25
N ASP A 1079 58.26 23.68 19.19
CA ASP A 1079 58.52 24.08 17.79
C ASP A 1079 57.30 24.74 17.10
N ALA A 1080 56.38 25.29 17.87
CA ALA A 1080 55.13 25.91 17.39
C ALA A 1080 55.31 27.01 16.33
N ASP A 1081 56.44 27.71 16.34
CA ASP A 1081 56.81 28.77 15.37
C ASP A 1081 57.34 28.22 14.03
N LYS A 1082 57.57 26.92 13.92
CA LYS A 1082 58.21 26.24 12.76
C LYS A 1082 57.28 25.28 12.02
N VAL A 1083 56.18 24.85 12.64
CA VAL A 1083 55.28 23.81 12.12
C VAL A 1083 54.27 24.42 11.16
N VAL A 1084 54.30 23.99 9.89
CA VAL A 1084 53.37 24.45 8.85
C VAL A 1084 52.11 23.58 8.83
N LEU A 1085 50.95 24.16 9.14
CA LEU A 1085 49.65 23.55 8.85
C LEU A 1085 49.26 23.81 7.38
N LYS A 1086 48.97 22.77 6.61
CA LYS A 1086 48.66 22.88 5.17
C LYS A 1086 47.50 21.98 4.77
N ASN A 1087 46.44 22.55 4.21
CA ASN A 1087 45.17 21.84 3.94
C ASN A 1087 44.61 21.15 5.21
N VAL A 1088 44.78 21.76 6.38
CA VAL A 1088 44.23 21.28 7.65
C VAL A 1088 42.97 22.08 7.96
N THR A 1089 41.84 21.39 8.10
CA THR A 1089 40.56 21.94 8.53
C THR A 1089 40.27 21.49 9.94
N VAL A 1090 39.95 22.44 10.83
CA VAL A 1090 39.53 22.18 12.21
C VAL A 1090 38.15 22.80 12.37
N LEU A 1091 37.16 22.01 12.83
CA LEU A 1091 35.79 22.51 13.05
C LEU A 1091 35.67 23.26 14.39
N GLY A 1092 36.41 22.80 15.41
CA GLY A 1092 36.62 23.54 16.64
C GLY A 1092 37.78 24.53 16.55
N ASN A 1093 38.35 24.87 17.70
CA ASN A 1093 39.48 25.77 17.80
C ASN A 1093 40.81 25.04 17.65
N THR A 1094 41.84 25.75 17.18
CA THR A 1094 43.24 25.31 17.30
C THR A 1094 43.87 25.98 18.52
N TYR A 1095 44.50 25.19 19.39
CA TYR A 1095 45.19 25.65 20.60
C TYR A 1095 46.66 25.21 20.57
N PHE A 1096 47.56 26.08 21.01
CA PHE A 1096 48.85 25.65 21.55
C PHE A 1096 48.70 25.48 23.08
N ILE A 1097 49.28 24.42 23.66
CA ILE A 1097 48.97 24.01 25.05
C ILE A 1097 50.16 23.96 26.03
N ASP A 1098 51.36 24.36 25.60
CA ASP A 1098 52.56 24.52 26.45
C ASP A 1098 52.97 26.01 26.60
#